data_AF-A0A9P7CMF0-F1
#
_entry.id   AF-A0A9P7CMF0-F1
#
_cell.length_a   1.000
_cell.length_b   1.000
_cell.length_c   1.000
_cell.angle_alpha   90.00
_cell.angle_beta   90.00
_cell.angle_gamma   90.00
#
_symmetry.space_group_name_H-M   'P 1'
#
loop_
_entity.id
_entity.type
_entity.pdbx_description
1 polymer ?
#
loop_
_entity_poly.entity_id
_entity_poly.type
_entity_poly.pdbx_seq_one_letter_code
_entity_poly.pdbx_strand_id
1 'polypeptide(L)'
;MADLGFDFPDDDYEQETNNDTDINDDIIETIPSLKDESLLTTEVIQNESKTKLETMPEDETEDDLLADEKWTSVERVYAFKENDVLIHRLLLAKELPNALEELGISEAVKHVIPIMEKLAYDMDDTNAPDLFSRKEDDTQEKTFAPLMINILLDQHSSVASLGQQAIIAVVSVLREDQNLIQVIDSEIHKGLIEGLMAIVDGKIKRQQQTIEEEGGRRVSVDEIERRRSSLSAAPGFETSHAADDDFDQGEISLAKITCISLVASIANILGREKCIETCLPIIEQLSTDTMFYVRKEAAIAIGNLALVLDTEIVEQRLLPLYQQFSEDQIWHVRKSCVLALPSLCSALSEKGKTQLTITSVETFRNDVSRSVRNALADIVGELIARFLPPDWEQTGQPGKIPGPLLSYFLSLGAQTNNSQMLKLEVDRPYICAYNFPAVVLTAGADLWDSHLRETYLNLTKDYQIKVRCTFAHSLHDIARIIGPERTERDLVQIFALYLMDLDDVKQGVLEHLADFLGTLVVTSRNEYIPILAEVWDGVATNWHLRNILAGQLRDISLLFDASRVVEHVLPLVVRACHDEFAAVRQTGVDVFPIVLDVVKHAVEEDGDSLSQADGYGDDVVENKKNFALALLSHVMERLDEFARSDHYRGRLVFAHICQALIEAGINASDFASFFLPRLAPLAHDPVVNVRIAASRTIGTIYTNEPFCRELSEIAAPSRTAHEESGHALDQMTYRFALDKDSDVRSFVMAFVNNDILEKQREKDSKAAEEAAAAAAAAETAIKEEMMETTPMQEVEENKKDGEDEIMSDVEDEPK
;
A
#
# COMPACT_ATOMS: atom_id res chain seq x y z
N MET A 1 -1.38 8.10 -9.31
CA MET A 1 -0.82 7.12 -8.37
C MET A 1 -0.63 5.83 -9.14
N ALA A 2 0.59 5.64 -9.64
CA ALA A 2 0.99 4.49 -10.42
C ALA A 2 1.84 3.62 -9.49
N ASP A 3 1.20 2.68 -8.81
CA ASP A 3 1.86 1.49 -8.26
C ASP A 3 0.78 0.51 -7.79
N LEU A 4 0.37 -0.42 -8.64
CA LEU A 4 -0.35 -1.66 -8.30
C LEU A 4 -0.31 -2.58 -9.53
N GLY A 5 0.81 -3.27 -9.71
CA GLY A 5 0.94 -4.37 -10.66
C GLY A 5 0.31 -5.63 -10.08
N PHE A 6 -0.84 -6.03 -10.62
CA PHE A 6 -1.43 -7.35 -10.40
C PHE A 6 -1.46 -8.10 -11.73
N ASP A 7 -0.56 -9.07 -11.88
CA ASP A 7 -0.67 -10.10 -12.92
C ASP A 7 -1.52 -11.26 -12.38
N PHE A 8 -2.68 -11.50 -13.02
CA PHE A 8 -3.46 -12.72 -12.85
C PHE A 8 -3.11 -13.73 -13.95
N PRO A 9 -2.90 -15.01 -13.62
CA PRO A 9 -3.21 -16.11 -14.51
C PRO A 9 -4.47 -16.86 -14.03
N ASP A 10 -5.45 -16.98 -14.92
CA ASP A 10 -6.66 -17.79 -14.73
C ASP A 10 -6.32 -19.29 -14.53
N ASP A 11 -6.97 -19.85 -13.50
CA ASP A 11 -7.56 -21.19 -13.37
C ASP A 11 -6.70 -22.44 -13.69
N ASP A 12 -6.19 -23.08 -12.63
CA ASP A 12 -6.51 -24.47 -12.33
C ASP A 12 -6.54 -24.71 -10.81
N TYR A 13 -7.69 -25.18 -10.32
CA TYR A 13 -7.98 -25.50 -8.93
C TYR A 13 -7.29 -26.81 -8.52
N GLU A 14 -6.38 -26.78 -7.53
CA GLU A 14 -6.34 -27.79 -6.45
C GLU A 14 -5.98 -27.12 -5.12
N GLN A 15 -6.76 -27.47 -4.10
CA GLN A 15 -6.72 -26.93 -2.73
C GLN A 15 -5.54 -27.52 -1.96
N GLU A 16 -4.56 -26.70 -1.55
CA GLU A 16 -3.77 -26.97 -0.36
C GLU A 16 -3.55 -25.67 0.44
N THR A 17 -3.49 -25.84 1.75
CA THR A 17 -3.76 -24.87 2.81
C THR A 17 -2.68 -23.79 2.97
N ASN A 18 -3.10 -22.52 3.00
CA ASN A 18 -2.30 -21.36 3.40
C ASN A 18 -1.73 -21.52 4.81
N ASN A 19 -0.40 -21.42 4.92
CA ASN A 19 0.28 -20.83 6.07
C ASN A 19 1.02 -19.60 5.55
N ASP A 20 0.44 -18.43 5.82
CA ASP A 20 1.02 -17.13 5.53
C ASP A 20 2.29 -16.92 6.36
N THR A 21 3.41 -16.62 5.69
CA THR A 21 4.52 -15.88 6.30
C THR A 21 4.92 -14.78 5.34
N ASP A 22 4.74 -13.55 5.81
CA ASP A 22 5.10 -12.29 5.16
C ASP A 22 6.55 -12.33 4.64
N ILE A 23 6.72 -12.09 3.34
CA ILE A 23 8.02 -11.78 2.75
C ILE A 23 8.24 -10.29 2.98
N ASN A 24 9.03 -9.96 4.00
CA ASN A 24 9.47 -8.61 4.32
C ASN A 24 10.32 -7.99 3.20
N ASP A 25 10.06 -6.71 2.95
CA ASP A 25 10.77 -5.74 2.09
C ASP A 25 12.20 -5.36 2.55
N ASP A 26 12.89 -6.20 3.34
CA ASP A 26 14.18 -5.83 3.97
C ASP A 26 15.41 -6.50 3.33
N ILE A 27 15.58 -6.39 1.99
CA ILE A 27 16.86 -6.75 1.33
C ILE A 27 17.40 -5.58 0.49
N ILE A 28 17.44 -4.40 1.10
CA ILE A 28 18.40 -3.36 0.71
C ILE A 28 19.04 -2.83 1.99
N GLU A 29 19.91 -3.64 2.61
CA GLU A 29 20.84 -3.12 3.62
C GLU A 29 22.28 -3.53 3.31
N THR A 30 23.06 -2.50 2.98
CA THR A 30 24.52 -2.37 3.13
C THR A 30 25.44 -3.41 2.46
N ILE A 31 25.93 -3.05 1.27
CA ILE A 31 27.15 -3.62 0.67
C ILE A 31 28.37 -3.20 1.50
N PRO A 32 29.20 -4.13 2.01
CA PRO A 32 30.40 -3.78 2.77
C PRO A 32 31.45 -3.07 1.90
N SER A 33 32.03 -1.98 2.43
CA SER A 33 33.15 -1.30 1.78
C SER A 33 34.36 -2.22 1.64
N LEU A 34 34.97 -2.27 0.45
CA LEU A 34 36.23 -2.95 0.15
C LEU A 34 37.30 -2.64 1.22
N LYS A 35 37.59 -3.59 2.12
CA LYS A 35 38.65 -3.48 3.15
C LYS A 35 39.75 -4.50 2.88
N ASP A 36 40.99 -4.02 2.96
CA ASP A 36 42.23 -4.77 2.76
C ASP A 36 42.49 -5.83 3.85
N GLU A 37 42.94 -6.99 3.36
CA GLU A 37 43.84 -8.01 3.91
C GLU A 37 44.10 -8.05 5.43
N SER A 38 43.25 -8.76 6.18
CA SER A 38 43.69 -9.51 7.37
C SER A 38 42.77 -10.70 7.72
N LEU A 39 42.47 -11.58 6.77
CA LEU A 39 41.61 -12.75 7.00
C LEU A 39 42.41 -14.05 7.14
N LEU A 40 41.88 -14.97 7.95
CA LEU A 40 42.48 -16.24 8.39
C LEU A 40 42.96 -17.10 7.21
N THR A 41 44.12 -17.76 7.35
CA THR A 41 44.67 -18.63 6.30
C THR A 41 43.86 -19.93 6.17
N THR A 42 43.46 -20.24 4.93
CA THR A 42 42.59 -21.35 4.50
C THR A 42 43.01 -22.75 4.98
N GLU A 43 44.31 -22.98 5.22
CA GLU A 43 44.82 -24.25 5.76
C GLU A 43 44.42 -24.52 7.22
N VAL A 44 44.19 -23.46 8.01
CA VAL A 44 43.77 -23.59 9.41
C VAL A 44 42.29 -23.98 9.46
N ILE A 45 41.45 -23.30 8.68
CA ILE A 45 40.00 -23.51 8.63
C ILE A 45 39.68 -24.92 8.13
N GLN A 46 40.28 -25.38 7.03
CA GLN A 46 40.01 -26.72 6.49
C GLN A 46 40.35 -27.85 7.46
N ASN A 47 41.43 -27.71 8.24
CA ASN A 47 41.83 -28.71 9.22
C ASN A 47 40.90 -28.72 10.44
N GLU A 48 40.44 -27.56 10.90
CA GLU A 48 39.48 -27.44 12.00
C GLU A 48 38.08 -27.95 11.61
N SER A 49 37.57 -27.57 10.43
CA SER A 49 36.26 -28.03 9.91
C SER A 49 36.22 -29.54 9.72
N LYS A 50 37.28 -30.14 9.17
CA LYS A 50 37.35 -31.59 8.95
C LYS A 50 37.38 -32.38 10.27
N THR A 51 38.08 -31.85 11.28
CA THR A 51 38.14 -32.47 12.61
C THR A 51 36.80 -32.38 13.34
N LYS A 52 36.05 -31.28 13.19
CA LYS A 52 34.72 -31.10 13.78
C LYS A 52 33.65 -31.97 13.08
N LEU A 53 33.71 -32.11 11.74
CA LEU A 53 32.77 -32.91 10.95
C LEU A 53 32.83 -34.42 11.32
N GLU A 54 34.01 -34.95 11.62
CA GLU A 54 34.19 -36.35 12.06
C GLU A 54 33.53 -36.67 13.42
N THR A 55 33.07 -35.64 14.15
CA THR A 55 32.44 -35.78 15.48
C THR A 55 30.93 -35.56 15.50
N MET A 56 30.30 -35.30 14.35
CA MET A 56 28.86 -35.04 14.26
C MET A 56 28.01 -36.33 14.31
N PRO A 57 26.90 -36.35 15.06
CA PRO A 57 25.92 -37.44 15.04
C PRO A 57 25.14 -37.47 13.70
N GLU A 58 24.74 -38.67 13.26
CA GLU A 58 24.07 -38.89 11.96
C GLU A 58 22.60 -38.40 11.89
N ASP A 59 22.01 -37.90 13.00
CA ASP A 59 20.57 -37.64 13.16
C ASP A 59 20.20 -36.15 13.42
N GLU A 60 21.03 -35.16 13.02
CA GLU A 60 20.75 -33.73 13.27
C GLU A 60 19.81 -33.10 12.22
N THR A 61 18.89 -32.22 12.65
CA THR A 61 17.95 -31.49 11.78
C THR A 61 18.49 -30.14 11.30
N GLU A 62 17.87 -29.52 10.28
CA GLU A 62 18.28 -28.22 9.72
C GLU A 62 18.41 -27.12 10.80
N ASP A 63 17.45 -27.08 11.73
CA ASP A 63 17.43 -26.11 12.82
C ASP A 63 18.52 -26.38 13.86
N ASP A 64 18.90 -27.64 14.08
CA ASP A 64 19.98 -28.01 15.00
C ASP A 64 21.36 -27.56 14.47
N LEU A 65 21.56 -27.67 13.16
CA LEU A 65 22.80 -27.27 12.48
C LEU A 65 22.94 -25.74 12.38
N LEU A 66 21.84 -25.02 12.15
CA LEU A 66 21.83 -23.56 12.09
C LEU A 66 22.02 -22.92 13.47
N ALA A 67 21.50 -23.55 14.53
CA ALA A 67 21.57 -23.07 15.91
C ALA A 67 22.91 -23.35 16.62
N ASP A 68 23.81 -24.16 16.05
CA ASP A 68 25.12 -24.40 16.67
C ASP A 68 26.05 -23.19 16.50
N GLU A 69 26.09 -22.33 17.53
CA GLU A 69 26.98 -21.16 17.65
C GLU A 69 28.49 -21.50 17.59
N LYS A 70 28.88 -22.79 17.52
CA LYS A 70 30.29 -23.24 17.48
C LYS A 70 30.95 -23.17 16.11
N TRP A 71 30.19 -22.88 15.07
CA TRP A 71 30.67 -22.82 13.69
C TRP A 71 30.44 -21.45 13.08
N THR A 72 31.48 -20.85 12.53
CA THR A 72 31.39 -19.68 11.65
C THR A 72 30.78 -20.05 10.30
N SER A 73 30.20 -19.08 9.59
CA SER A 73 29.58 -19.32 8.27
C SER A 73 30.59 -19.90 7.28
N VAL A 74 31.85 -19.45 7.30
CA VAL A 74 32.92 -20.02 6.46
C VAL A 74 33.24 -21.47 6.82
N GLU A 75 33.34 -21.81 8.11
CA GLU A 75 33.59 -23.20 8.54
C GLU A 75 32.46 -24.14 8.10
N ARG A 76 31.19 -23.69 8.18
CA ARG A 76 30.02 -24.45 7.72
C ARG A 76 30.13 -24.72 6.21
N VAL A 77 30.42 -23.68 5.42
CA VAL A 77 30.62 -23.81 3.97
C VAL A 77 31.72 -24.85 3.65
N TYR A 78 32.85 -24.82 4.35
CA TYR A 78 33.94 -25.78 4.12
C TYR A 78 33.62 -27.21 4.53
N ALA A 79 32.85 -27.41 5.58
CA ALA A 79 32.44 -28.74 6.04
C ALA A 79 31.43 -29.39 5.10
N PHE A 80 30.48 -28.62 4.56
CA PHE A 80 29.39 -29.15 3.77
C PHE A 80 29.63 -29.11 2.26
N LYS A 81 30.71 -28.48 1.76
CA LYS A 81 30.98 -28.33 0.32
C LYS A 81 31.01 -29.65 -0.48
N GLU A 82 31.50 -30.74 0.13
CA GLU A 82 31.62 -32.05 -0.53
C GLU A 82 30.38 -32.94 -0.30
N ASN A 83 29.44 -32.52 0.55
CA ASN A 83 28.28 -33.35 0.90
C ASN A 83 27.19 -33.27 -0.18
N ASP A 84 26.65 -34.42 -0.54
CA ASP A 84 25.62 -34.56 -1.58
C ASP A 84 24.19 -34.67 -0.99
N VAL A 85 24.05 -34.54 0.34
CA VAL A 85 22.75 -34.55 1.02
C VAL A 85 22.02 -33.21 0.78
N LEU A 86 20.74 -33.27 0.40
CA LEU A 86 19.91 -32.10 0.07
C LEU A 86 19.92 -31.04 1.19
N ILE A 87 19.77 -31.46 2.45
CA ILE A 87 19.75 -30.56 3.62
C ILE A 87 21.06 -29.77 3.76
N HIS A 88 22.20 -30.40 3.46
CA HIS A 88 23.51 -29.77 3.51
C HIS A 88 23.71 -28.80 2.34
N ARG A 89 23.16 -29.10 1.16
CA ARG A 89 23.19 -28.19 -0.01
C ARG A 89 22.32 -26.94 0.22
N LEU A 90 21.15 -27.10 0.84
CA LEU A 90 20.27 -25.99 1.22
C LEU A 90 20.94 -25.08 2.25
N LEU A 91 21.55 -25.69 3.28
CA LEU A 91 22.32 -24.98 4.29
C LEU A 91 23.50 -24.22 3.67
N LEU A 92 24.22 -24.86 2.74
CA LEU A 92 25.31 -24.25 1.99
C LEU A 92 24.82 -22.99 1.24
N ALA A 93 23.72 -23.09 0.51
CA ALA A 93 23.15 -21.97 -0.23
C ALA A 93 22.78 -20.78 0.70
N LYS A 94 22.25 -21.05 1.90
CA LYS A 94 21.89 -20.03 2.89
C LYS A 94 23.11 -19.35 3.53
N GLU A 95 24.21 -20.07 3.73
CA GLU A 95 25.40 -19.57 4.44
C GLU A 95 26.44 -18.91 3.52
N LEU A 96 26.38 -19.14 2.19
CA LEU A 96 27.33 -18.56 1.23
C LEU A 96 27.37 -17.01 1.28
N PRO A 97 26.25 -16.27 1.39
CA PRO A 97 26.28 -14.82 1.52
C PRO A 97 27.03 -14.36 2.78
N ASN A 98 26.75 -14.97 3.94
CA ASN A 98 27.42 -14.64 5.19
C ASN A 98 28.92 -14.97 5.13
N ALA A 99 29.28 -16.11 4.50
CA ALA A 99 30.66 -16.50 4.30
C ALA A 99 31.45 -15.52 3.41
N LEU A 100 30.78 -14.79 2.50
CA LEU A 100 31.43 -13.76 1.69
C LEU A 100 31.86 -12.53 2.50
N GLU A 101 31.19 -12.22 3.61
CA GLU A 101 31.61 -11.13 4.51
C GLU A 101 32.88 -11.47 5.29
N GLU A 102 33.09 -12.77 5.55
CA GLU A 102 34.22 -13.31 6.29
C GLU A 102 35.41 -13.68 5.39
N LEU A 103 35.24 -13.73 4.05
CA LEU A 103 36.28 -14.12 3.09
C LEU A 103 36.85 -12.91 2.33
N GLY A 104 38.17 -12.93 2.10
CA GLY A 104 38.81 -11.96 1.20
C GLY A 104 38.48 -12.28 -0.26
N ILE A 105 38.47 -11.27 -1.14
CA ILE A 105 38.07 -11.37 -2.55
C ILE A 105 38.75 -12.55 -3.28
N SER A 106 40.07 -12.69 -3.13
CA SER A 106 40.84 -13.76 -3.77
C SER A 106 40.43 -15.16 -3.29
N GLU A 107 40.12 -15.29 -1.99
CA GLU A 107 39.70 -16.57 -1.41
C GLU A 107 38.23 -16.87 -1.75
N ALA A 108 37.37 -15.84 -1.78
CA ALA A 108 35.99 -15.97 -2.24
C ALA A 108 35.93 -16.49 -3.68
N VAL A 109 36.66 -15.88 -4.62
CA VAL A 109 36.71 -16.32 -6.03
C VAL A 109 37.21 -17.77 -6.15
N LYS A 110 38.22 -18.14 -5.37
CA LYS A 110 38.83 -19.47 -5.43
C LYS A 110 37.95 -20.58 -4.83
N HIS A 111 37.13 -20.25 -3.83
CA HIS A 111 36.45 -21.26 -3.01
C HIS A 111 34.92 -21.22 -3.09
N VAL A 112 34.31 -20.05 -3.21
CA VAL A 112 32.84 -19.89 -3.29
C VAL A 112 32.35 -20.23 -4.69
N ILE A 113 33.04 -19.79 -5.74
CA ILE A 113 32.61 -20.01 -7.13
C ILE A 113 32.49 -21.50 -7.49
N PRO A 114 33.49 -22.37 -7.20
CA PRO A 114 33.34 -23.81 -7.48
C PRO A 114 32.19 -24.46 -6.72
N ILE A 115 31.86 -23.95 -5.53
CA ILE A 115 30.73 -24.42 -4.74
C ILE A 115 29.41 -23.98 -5.39
N MET A 116 29.32 -22.74 -5.86
CA MET A 116 28.16 -22.27 -6.62
C MET A 116 27.97 -23.06 -7.92
N GLU A 117 29.06 -23.39 -8.63
CA GLU A 117 29.01 -24.30 -9.78
C GLU A 117 28.41 -25.65 -9.38
N LYS A 118 28.87 -26.26 -8.27
CA LYS A 118 28.31 -27.52 -7.77
C LYS A 118 26.83 -27.40 -7.39
N LEU A 119 26.42 -26.30 -6.74
CA LEU A 119 25.03 -26.09 -6.33
C LEU A 119 24.09 -25.88 -7.52
N ALA A 120 24.57 -25.26 -8.59
CA ALA A 120 23.80 -24.99 -9.81
C ALA A 120 23.49 -26.26 -10.63
N TYR A 121 24.14 -27.40 -10.35
CA TYR A 121 23.83 -28.68 -10.99
C TYR A 121 23.12 -29.61 -10.01
N ASP A 122 22.02 -30.24 -10.41
CA ASP A 122 21.40 -31.30 -9.63
C ASP A 122 21.97 -32.67 -10.03
N MET A 123 22.39 -33.47 -9.03
CA MET A 123 23.14 -34.72 -9.27
C MET A 123 22.26 -35.86 -9.82
N ASP A 124 20.93 -35.70 -9.84
CA ASP A 124 20.00 -36.67 -10.44
C ASP A 124 19.88 -36.52 -11.96
N ASP A 125 20.43 -35.45 -12.55
CA ASP A 125 20.36 -35.21 -13.98
C ASP A 125 21.57 -35.84 -14.70
N THR A 126 21.48 -37.16 -14.94
CA THR A 126 22.49 -37.94 -15.71
C THR A 126 22.75 -37.44 -17.14
N ASN A 127 22.06 -36.38 -17.58
CA ASN A 127 22.14 -35.77 -18.90
C ASN A 127 22.69 -34.33 -18.88
N ALA A 128 23.45 -33.91 -17.86
CA ALA A 128 24.15 -32.62 -17.90
C ALA A 128 24.94 -32.52 -19.22
N PRO A 129 24.57 -31.62 -20.15
CA PRO A 129 25.24 -31.56 -21.44
C PRO A 129 26.68 -31.13 -21.18
N ASP A 130 27.61 -31.92 -21.69
CA ASP A 130 29.06 -31.73 -21.68
C ASP A 130 29.45 -30.54 -22.61
N LEU A 131 28.69 -29.44 -22.53
CA LEU A 131 28.76 -28.31 -23.46
C LEU A 131 30.04 -27.47 -23.27
N PHE A 132 30.68 -27.60 -22.11
CA PHE A 132 31.92 -26.92 -21.77
C PHE A 132 32.96 -27.90 -21.20
N SER A 133 33.42 -28.86 -22.02
CA SER A 133 34.62 -29.65 -21.67
C SER A 133 35.81 -28.70 -21.39
N ARG A 134 36.15 -28.52 -20.10
CA ARG A 134 37.26 -27.68 -19.64
C ARG A 134 38.59 -28.38 -19.97
N LYS A 135 39.45 -27.71 -20.73
CA LYS A 135 40.90 -27.97 -20.66
C LYS A 135 41.43 -27.30 -19.40
N GLU A 136 42.13 -28.05 -18.56
CA GLU A 136 42.63 -27.66 -17.23
C GLU A 136 43.69 -26.52 -17.21
N ASP A 137 43.91 -25.78 -18.30
CA ASP A 137 44.91 -24.70 -18.38
C ASP A 137 44.28 -23.39 -18.88
N ASP A 138 43.52 -22.71 -18.01
CA ASP A 138 43.37 -21.23 -17.92
C ASP A 138 42.41 -20.93 -16.75
N THR A 139 42.92 -21.01 -15.52
CA THR A 139 42.14 -20.80 -14.30
C THR A 139 42.19 -19.33 -13.87
N GLN A 140 41.03 -18.66 -13.94
CA GLN A 140 40.43 -17.77 -12.91
C GLN A 140 39.54 -16.64 -13.44
N GLU A 141 39.56 -16.30 -14.74
CA GLU A 141 38.89 -15.08 -15.25
C GLU A 141 37.48 -15.26 -15.87
N LYS A 142 36.90 -16.46 -15.96
CA LYS A 142 35.67 -16.67 -16.78
C LYS A 142 34.64 -17.64 -16.19
N THR A 143 34.33 -17.50 -14.90
CA THR A 143 33.44 -18.46 -14.22
C THR A 143 32.01 -17.95 -14.02
N PHE A 144 31.82 -16.63 -13.99
CA PHE A 144 30.51 -16.03 -13.79
C PHE A 144 29.57 -16.30 -14.96
N ALA A 145 29.98 -15.97 -16.19
CA ALA A 145 29.10 -16.12 -17.34
C ALA A 145 28.61 -17.56 -17.60
N PRO A 146 29.46 -18.61 -17.58
CA PRO A 146 28.99 -19.99 -17.74
C PRO A 146 28.01 -20.43 -16.65
N LEU A 147 28.28 -20.10 -15.39
CA LEU A 147 27.42 -20.42 -14.27
C LEU A 147 26.03 -19.80 -14.44
N MET A 148 26.00 -18.51 -14.76
CA MET A 148 24.75 -17.78 -14.92
C MET A 148 23.97 -18.25 -16.16
N ILE A 149 24.64 -18.64 -17.26
CA ILE A 149 23.97 -19.23 -18.42
C ILE A 149 23.24 -20.52 -18.02
N ASN A 150 23.84 -21.37 -17.18
CA ASN A 150 23.17 -22.59 -16.72
C ASN A 150 21.93 -22.28 -15.89
N ILE A 151 22.04 -21.36 -14.92
CA ILE A 151 20.91 -20.94 -14.07
C ILE A 151 19.79 -20.32 -14.93
N LEU A 152 20.16 -19.53 -15.93
CA LEU A 152 19.22 -18.90 -16.87
C LEU A 152 18.51 -19.90 -17.80
N LEU A 153 19.11 -21.06 -18.07
CA LEU A 153 18.54 -22.12 -18.89
C LEU A 153 17.95 -23.26 -18.06
N ASP A 154 17.80 -23.06 -16.75
CA ASP A 154 17.19 -24.04 -15.86
C ASP A 154 15.74 -24.32 -16.26
N GLN A 155 15.33 -25.59 -16.14
CA GLN A 155 13.96 -26.00 -16.48
C GLN A 155 12.92 -25.42 -15.51
N HIS A 156 13.33 -25.10 -14.28
CA HIS A 156 12.48 -24.48 -13.28
C HIS A 156 12.47 -22.96 -13.46
N SER A 157 11.34 -22.43 -13.93
CA SER A 157 11.21 -21.00 -14.26
C SER A 157 11.51 -20.04 -13.11
N SER A 158 11.28 -20.44 -11.86
CA SER A 158 11.62 -19.60 -10.70
C SER A 158 13.15 -19.46 -10.51
N VAL A 159 13.92 -20.51 -10.81
CA VAL A 159 15.39 -20.49 -10.72
C VAL A 159 15.95 -19.58 -11.81
N ALA A 160 15.47 -19.73 -13.04
CA ALA A 160 15.84 -18.87 -14.15
C ALA A 160 15.49 -17.38 -13.89
N SER A 161 14.30 -17.11 -13.34
CA SER A 161 13.87 -15.77 -12.96
C SER A 161 14.77 -15.15 -11.88
N LEU A 162 15.10 -15.91 -10.83
CA LEU A 162 16.04 -15.47 -9.79
C LEU A 162 17.44 -15.21 -10.37
N GLY A 163 17.91 -16.05 -11.29
CA GLY A 163 19.17 -15.82 -12.01
C GLY A 163 19.16 -14.52 -12.79
N GLN A 164 18.07 -14.21 -13.48
CA GLN A 164 17.90 -12.94 -14.20
C GLN A 164 17.90 -11.73 -13.24
N GLN A 165 17.19 -11.82 -12.12
CA GLN A 165 17.18 -10.76 -11.10
C GLN A 165 18.56 -10.54 -10.49
N ALA A 166 19.30 -11.61 -10.21
CA ALA A 166 20.68 -11.52 -9.74
C ALA A 166 21.58 -10.78 -10.75
N ILE A 167 21.43 -11.03 -12.05
CA ILE A 167 22.18 -10.29 -13.08
C ILE A 167 21.79 -8.82 -13.09
N ILE A 168 20.49 -8.48 -13.02
CA ILE A 168 20.03 -7.09 -12.98
C ILE A 168 20.63 -6.35 -11.79
N ALA A 169 20.63 -6.97 -10.60
CA ALA A 169 21.21 -6.41 -9.40
C ALA A 169 22.72 -6.16 -9.55
N VAL A 170 23.47 -7.17 -10.02
CA VAL A 170 24.92 -7.06 -10.27
C VAL A 170 25.22 -5.95 -11.29
N VAL A 171 24.49 -5.91 -12.40
CA VAL A 171 24.68 -4.93 -13.46
C VAL A 171 24.35 -3.51 -12.99
N SER A 172 23.38 -3.35 -12.10
CA SER A 172 23.04 -2.06 -11.49
C SER A 172 24.17 -1.53 -10.61
N VAL A 173 24.74 -2.39 -9.76
CA VAL A 173 25.90 -2.04 -8.91
C VAL A 173 27.14 -1.70 -9.75
N LEU A 174 27.45 -2.52 -10.77
CA LEU A 174 28.60 -2.29 -11.65
C LEU A 174 28.52 -0.97 -12.43
N ARG A 175 27.30 -0.46 -12.68
CA ARG A 175 27.08 0.79 -13.40
C ARG A 175 27.46 2.03 -12.58
N GLU A 176 27.32 1.96 -11.26
CA GLU A 176 27.61 3.09 -10.37
C GLU A 176 29.12 3.37 -10.26
N ASP A 177 29.96 2.34 -10.40
CA ASP A 177 31.42 2.47 -10.39
C ASP A 177 32.00 2.59 -11.81
N GLN A 178 32.45 3.80 -12.16
CA GLN A 178 33.06 4.09 -13.46
C GLN A 178 34.29 3.21 -13.79
N ASN A 179 34.96 2.66 -12.78
CA ASN A 179 36.12 1.79 -13.00
C ASN A 179 35.72 0.35 -13.38
N LEU A 180 34.49 -0.07 -13.06
CA LEU A 180 34.00 -1.43 -13.26
C LEU A 180 33.05 -1.57 -14.45
N ILE A 181 32.72 -0.48 -15.14
CA ILE A 181 31.89 -0.50 -16.36
C ILE A 181 32.46 -1.44 -17.43
N GLN A 182 33.79 -1.62 -17.50
CA GLN A 182 34.43 -2.55 -18.43
C GLN A 182 34.04 -4.02 -18.17
N VAL A 183 33.66 -4.36 -16.94
CA VAL A 183 33.19 -5.70 -16.55
C VAL A 183 31.83 -6.01 -17.18
N ILE A 184 30.97 -4.99 -17.34
CA ILE A 184 29.69 -5.16 -18.04
C ILE A 184 29.95 -5.59 -19.49
N ASP A 185 30.93 -4.97 -20.15
CA ASP A 185 31.31 -5.33 -21.52
C ASP A 185 31.97 -6.71 -21.62
N SER A 186 32.73 -7.17 -20.63
CA SER A 186 33.39 -8.49 -20.67
C SER A 186 32.49 -9.64 -20.22
N GLU A 187 31.80 -9.52 -19.09
CA GLU A 187 31.05 -10.63 -18.48
C GLU A 187 29.60 -10.67 -18.97
N ILE A 188 28.93 -9.52 -19.11
CA ILE A 188 27.51 -9.50 -19.48
C ILE A 188 27.38 -9.59 -20.99
N HIS A 189 28.08 -8.72 -21.71
CA HIS A 189 27.96 -8.68 -23.17
C HIS A 189 28.68 -9.85 -23.83
N LYS A 190 30.01 -9.95 -23.68
CA LYS A 190 30.78 -11.04 -24.30
C LYS A 190 30.60 -12.39 -23.61
N GLY A 191 30.30 -12.40 -22.33
CA GLY A 191 30.06 -13.62 -21.57
C GLY A 191 28.64 -14.14 -21.76
N LEU A 192 27.65 -13.45 -21.21
CA LEU A 192 26.26 -13.92 -21.17
C LEU A 192 25.54 -13.82 -22.51
N ILE A 193 25.46 -12.62 -23.11
CA ILE A 193 24.66 -12.39 -24.32
C ILE A 193 25.27 -13.15 -25.51
N GLU A 194 26.56 -12.95 -25.78
CA GLU A 194 27.25 -13.69 -26.85
C GLU A 194 27.30 -15.20 -26.55
N GLY A 195 27.39 -15.60 -25.27
CA GLY A 195 27.35 -17.01 -24.88
C GLY A 195 26.00 -17.68 -25.18
N LEU A 196 24.89 -17.05 -24.81
CA LEU A 196 23.54 -17.52 -25.17
C LEU A 196 23.35 -17.56 -26.69
N MET A 197 23.80 -16.53 -27.40
CA MET A 197 23.72 -16.50 -28.86
C MET A 197 24.65 -17.53 -29.53
N ALA A 198 25.77 -17.89 -28.91
CA ALA A 198 26.64 -18.96 -29.39
C ALA A 198 25.99 -20.34 -29.27
N ILE A 199 25.14 -20.58 -28.26
CA ILE A 199 24.32 -21.81 -28.17
C ILE A 199 23.33 -21.85 -29.35
N VAL A 200 22.70 -20.71 -29.65
CA VAL A 200 21.80 -20.55 -30.80
C VAL A 200 22.54 -20.84 -32.11
N ASP A 201 23.67 -20.17 -32.38
CA ASP A 201 24.42 -20.29 -33.63
C ASP A 201 25.16 -21.64 -33.79
N GLY A 202 25.68 -22.18 -32.69
CA GLY A 202 26.52 -23.37 -32.65
C GLY A 202 25.76 -24.65 -32.98
N LYS A 203 24.49 -24.75 -32.56
CA LYS A 203 23.63 -25.88 -32.93
C LYS A 203 23.01 -25.72 -34.34
N ILE A 204 22.73 -24.49 -34.80
CA ILE A 204 22.27 -24.21 -36.17
C ILE A 204 23.32 -24.63 -37.22
N LYS A 205 24.61 -24.35 -36.98
CA LYS A 205 25.71 -24.76 -37.88
C LYS A 205 25.85 -26.28 -37.99
N ARG A 206 25.58 -27.03 -36.92
CA ARG A 206 25.58 -28.52 -36.95
C ARG A 206 24.42 -29.06 -37.78
N GLN A 207 23.21 -28.48 -37.66
CA GLN A 207 22.06 -28.86 -38.49
C GLN A 207 22.23 -28.51 -39.97
N GLN A 208 22.90 -27.40 -40.31
CA GLN A 208 23.21 -27.07 -41.72
C GLN A 208 24.29 -27.99 -42.31
N GLN A 209 25.31 -28.38 -41.53
CA GLN A 209 26.34 -29.31 -42.00
C GLN A 209 25.80 -30.72 -42.22
N THR A 210 24.86 -31.22 -41.42
CA THR A 210 24.21 -32.52 -41.69
C THR A 210 23.35 -32.48 -42.97
N ILE A 211 22.69 -31.37 -43.27
CA ILE A 211 21.93 -31.19 -44.53
C ILE A 211 22.87 -31.08 -45.74
N GLU A 212 24.05 -30.46 -45.60
CA GLU A 212 25.05 -30.38 -46.67
C GLU A 212 25.82 -31.70 -46.89
N GLU A 213 26.05 -32.50 -45.84
CA GLU A 213 26.66 -33.83 -45.94
C GLU A 213 25.70 -34.89 -46.52
N GLU A 214 24.38 -34.70 -46.42
CA GLU A 214 23.38 -35.46 -47.20
C GLU A 214 23.37 -35.10 -48.71
N GLY A 215 24.12 -34.06 -49.12
CA GLY A 215 24.34 -33.67 -50.52
C GLY A 215 25.52 -34.35 -51.23
N GLY A 216 26.06 -35.46 -50.69
CA GLY A 216 27.44 -35.87 -50.95
C GLY A 216 27.75 -37.28 -51.49
N ARG A 217 26.81 -38.11 -51.96
CA ARG A 217 27.18 -39.34 -52.72
C ARG A 217 26.13 -39.82 -53.72
N ARG A 218 26.53 -39.86 -55.00
CA ARG A 218 25.74 -40.29 -56.17
C ARG A 218 25.05 -41.64 -55.96
N VAL A 219 23.73 -41.61 -55.78
CA VAL A 219 22.82 -42.73 -56.09
C VAL A 219 21.79 -42.19 -57.08
N SER A 220 21.56 -42.93 -58.17
CA SER A 220 20.76 -42.51 -59.32
C SER A 220 19.31 -42.19 -58.96
N VAL A 221 18.82 -41.08 -59.51
CA VAL A 221 17.48 -40.49 -59.32
C VAL A 221 16.32 -41.44 -59.67
N ASP A 222 16.55 -42.56 -60.37
CA ASP A 222 15.48 -43.50 -60.78
C ASP A 222 15.08 -44.55 -59.72
N GLU A 223 15.76 -44.61 -58.57
CA GLU A 223 15.52 -45.62 -57.52
C GLU A 223 14.78 -45.08 -56.29
N ILE A 224 14.84 -43.77 -56.03
CA ILE A 224 14.19 -43.12 -54.88
C ILE A 224 12.71 -42.82 -55.16
N GLU A 225 12.36 -42.43 -56.40
CA GLU A 225 10.97 -42.17 -56.82
C GLU A 225 10.12 -43.46 -56.81
N ARG A 226 10.76 -44.63 -56.99
CA ARG A 226 10.10 -45.94 -56.91
C ARG A 226 9.82 -46.41 -55.48
N ARG A 227 10.56 -45.91 -54.48
CA ARG A 227 10.33 -46.22 -53.05
C ARG A 227 9.31 -45.29 -52.39
N ARG A 228 9.17 -44.03 -52.84
CA ARG A 228 8.14 -43.10 -52.33
C ARG A 228 6.72 -43.46 -52.74
N SER A 229 6.55 -44.21 -53.83
CA SER A 229 5.23 -44.58 -54.38
C SER A 229 4.70 -45.94 -53.90
N SER A 230 5.42 -46.66 -53.03
CA SER A 230 5.05 -48.03 -52.64
C SER A 230 4.92 -48.30 -51.13
N LEU A 231 4.95 -47.29 -50.27
CA LEU A 231 4.76 -47.45 -48.82
C LEU A 231 3.66 -46.52 -48.28
N SER A 232 2.44 -46.71 -48.79
CA SER A 232 1.23 -46.44 -48.02
C SER A 232 0.70 -47.79 -47.51
N ALA A 233 0.90 -48.07 -46.23
CA ALA A 233 0.17 -49.01 -45.35
C ALA A 233 1.11 -49.82 -44.44
N ALA A 234 1.37 -49.32 -43.23
CA ALA A 234 1.33 -50.07 -41.96
C ALA A 234 1.76 -49.14 -40.80
N PRO A 235 1.04 -49.10 -39.68
CA PRO A 235 1.42 -48.34 -38.49
C PRO A 235 2.32 -49.21 -37.60
N GLY A 236 3.40 -48.62 -37.08
CA GLY A 236 4.21 -49.20 -36.00
C GLY A 236 5.70 -49.22 -36.31
N PHE A 237 6.47 -48.58 -35.43
CA PHE A 237 7.93 -48.56 -35.33
C PHE A 237 8.70 -47.44 -36.06
N GLU A 238 8.58 -46.22 -35.54
CA GLU A 238 9.64 -45.20 -35.59
C GLU A 238 9.94 -44.81 -34.13
N THR A 239 11.11 -45.19 -33.62
CA THR A 239 11.62 -44.71 -32.31
C THR A 239 13.13 -44.54 -32.40
N SER A 240 13.60 -43.31 -32.16
CA SER A 240 14.91 -42.91 -31.58
C SER A 240 15.63 -41.71 -32.22
N HIS A 241 15.19 -41.14 -33.34
CA HIS A 241 15.86 -39.92 -33.90
C HIS A 241 15.00 -38.65 -33.86
N ALA A 242 13.68 -38.76 -33.81
CA ALA A 242 12.81 -37.58 -33.68
C ALA A 242 12.75 -37.01 -32.26
N ALA A 243 13.11 -37.79 -31.24
CA ALA A 243 13.04 -37.37 -29.83
C ALA A 243 14.24 -36.50 -29.41
N ASP A 244 15.45 -36.80 -29.90
CA ASP A 244 16.64 -35.99 -29.64
C ASP A 244 16.56 -34.63 -30.36
N ASP A 245 16.06 -34.60 -31.61
CA ASP A 245 15.88 -33.35 -32.38
C ASP A 245 14.84 -32.41 -31.74
N ASP A 246 13.74 -32.93 -31.18
CA ASP A 246 12.71 -32.13 -30.48
C ASP A 246 13.24 -31.58 -29.15
N PHE A 247 14.05 -32.36 -28.43
CA PHE A 247 14.68 -31.93 -27.17
C PHE A 247 15.71 -30.83 -27.41
N ASP A 248 16.54 -30.98 -28.44
CA ASP A 248 17.53 -29.98 -28.86
C ASP A 248 16.90 -28.66 -29.31
N GLN A 249 15.74 -28.72 -29.98
CA GLN A 249 15.00 -27.52 -30.41
C GLN A 249 14.38 -26.77 -29.23
N GLY A 250 13.99 -27.47 -28.16
CA GLY A 250 13.50 -26.89 -26.92
C GLY A 250 14.55 -26.02 -26.22
N GLU A 251 15.76 -26.55 -26.04
CA GLU A 251 16.88 -25.84 -25.41
C GLU A 251 17.29 -24.59 -26.21
N ILE A 252 17.35 -24.69 -27.55
CA ILE A 252 17.65 -23.55 -28.42
C ILE A 252 16.56 -22.46 -28.29
N SER A 253 15.30 -22.87 -28.23
CA SER A 253 14.18 -21.94 -28.10
C SER A 253 14.20 -21.23 -26.75
N LEU A 254 14.52 -21.96 -25.68
CA LEU A 254 14.71 -21.41 -24.35
C LEU A 254 15.87 -20.40 -24.34
N ALA A 255 17.03 -20.75 -24.90
CA ALA A 255 18.17 -19.83 -24.98
C ALA A 255 17.85 -18.52 -25.72
N LYS A 256 17.06 -18.60 -26.81
CA LYS A 256 16.58 -17.40 -27.52
C LYS A 256 15.68 -16.54 -26.64
N ILE A 257 14.68 -17.14 -25.97
CA ILE A 257 13.75 -16.43 -25.09
C ILE A 257 14.52 -15.77 -23.95
N THR A 258 15.39 -16.51 -23.27
CA THR A 258 16.16 -16.00 -22.14
C THR A 258 17.11 -14.89 -22.57
N CYS A 259 17.75 -15.01 -23.75
CA CYS A 259 18.58 -13.94 -24.28
C CYS A 259 17.79 -12.65 -24.55
N ILE A 260 16.60 -12.76 -25.17
CA ILE A 260 15.72 -11.61 -25.43
C ILE A 260 15.29 -10.98 -24.11
N SER A 261 14.83 -11.79 -23.16
CA SER A 261 14.33 -11.33 -21.87
C SER A 261 15.43 -10.61 -21.08
N LEU A 262 16.62 -11.22 -20.98
CA LEU A 262 17.78 -10.63 -20.30
C LEU A 262 18.13 -9.26 -20.91
N VAL A 263 18.27 -9.20 -22.23
CA VAL A 263 18.60 -7.98 -22.96
C VAL A 263 17.55 -6.88 -22.73
N ALA A 264 16.27 -7.25 -22.71
CA ALA A 264 15.18 -6.31 -22.46
C ALA A 264 15.22 -5.77 -21.02
N SER A 265 15.50 -6.62 -20.02
CA SER A 265 15.57 -6.21 -18.60
C SER A 265 16.75 -5.29 -18.29
N ILE A 266 17.90 -5.49 -18.94
CA ILE A 266 19.10 -4.66 -18.69
C ILE A 266 19.21 -3.45 -19.62
N ALA A 267 18.28 -3.27 -20.56
CA ALA A 267 18.34 -2.23 -21.59
C ALA A 267 18.50 -0.80 -20.99
N ASN A 268 17.75 -0.50 -19.93
CA ASN A 268 17.83 0.79 -19.23
C ASN A 268 19.20 1.02 -18.57
N ILE A 269 19.91 -0.06 -18.24
CA ILE A 269 21.21 0.00 -17.55
C ILE A 269 22.35 0.15 -18.55
N LEU A 270 22.32 -0.62 -19.64
CA LEU A 270 23.33 -0.58 -20.72
C LEU A 270 23.37 0.77 -21.44
N GLY A 271 22.24 1.47 -21.46
CA GLY A 271 22.10 2.76 -22.13
C GLY A 271 21.98 2.64 -23.64
N ARG A 272 21.77 3.79 -24.28
CA ARG A 272 21.35 3.89 -25.67
C ARG A 272 22.31 3.24 -26.67
N GLU A 273 23.61 3.56 -26.61
CA GLU A 273 24.57 3.14 -27.64
C GLU A 273 24.66 1.62 -27.73
N LYS A 274 24.83 0.95 -26.59
CA LYS A 274 24.90 -0.51 -26.50
C LYS A 274 23.59 -1.19 -26.90
N CYS A 275 22.45 -0.58 -26.59
CA CYS A 275 21.17 -1.10 -27.05
C CYS A 275 21.04 -1.07 -28.59
N ILE A 276 21.61 -0.07 -29.27
CA ILE A 276 21.60 0.02 -30.74
C ILE A 276 22.57 -0.97 -31.37
N GLU A 277 23.76 -1.13 -30.79
CA GLU A 277 24.85 -1.96 -31.33
C GLU A 277 24.63 -3.45 -31.11
N THR A 278 24.04 -3.84 -29.97
CA THR A 278 23.98 -5.25 -29.53
C THR A 278 22.55 -5.74 -29.39
N CYS A 279 21.73 -5.05 -28.60
CA CYS A 279 20.41 -5.54 -28.21
C CYS A 279 19.46 -5.59 -29.40
N LEU A 280 19.36 -4.48 -30.13
CA LEU A 280 18.43 -4.33 -31.24
C LEU A 280 18.67 -5.32 -32.40
N PRO A 281 19.92 -5.57 -32.85
CA PRO A 281 20.20 -6.61 -33.84
C PRO A 281 19.72 -8.02 -33.43
N ILE A 282 19.84 -8.37 -32.14
CA ILE A 282 19.36 -9.68 -31.64
C ILE A 282 17.83 -9.76 -31.75
N ILE A 283 17.12 -8.71 -31.34
CA ILE A 283 15.64 -8.66 -31.45
C ILE A 283 15.20 -8.72 -32.91
N GLU A 284 15.87 -8.00 -33.81
CA GLU A 284 15.59 -8.04 -35.24
C GLU A 284 15.78 -9.45 -35.82
N GLN A 285 16.89 -10.10 -35.48
CA GLN A 285 17.19 -11.47 -35.92
C GLN A 285 16.11 -12.46 -35.45
N LEU A 286 15.65 -12.34 -34.21
CA LEU A 286 14.71 -13.28 -33.60
C LEU A 286 13.23 -12.93 -33.84
N SER A 287 12.95 -11.78 -34.46
CA SER A 287 11.58 -11.33 -34.74
C SER A 287 10.79 -12.23 -35.70
N THR A 288 11.47 -12.95 -36.61
CA THR A 288 10.86 -13.87 -37.59
C THR A 288 11.06 -15.34 -37.22
N ASP A 289 11.37 -15.64 -35.95
CA ASP A 289 11.65 -17.00 -35.52
C ASP A 289 10.45 -17.94 -35.75
N THR A 290 10.71 -19.22 -36.03
CA THR A 290 9.65 -20.21 -36.28
C THR A 290 8.80 -20.44 -35.03
N MET A 291 9.42 -20.38 -33.85
CA MET A 291 8.76 -20.61 -32.56
C MET A 291 8.09 -19.35 -32.06
N PHE A 292 6.77 -19.43 -31.83
CA PHE A 292 6.00 -18.26 -31.43
C PHE A 292 6.35 -17.74 -30.04
N TYR A 293 6.88 -18.58 -29.14
CA TYR A 293 7.35 -18.14 -27.82
C TYR A 293 8.51 -17.14 -27.93
N VAL A 294 9.43 -17.35 -28.89
CA VAL A 294 10.53 -16.42 -29.18
C VAL A 294 10.00 -15.10 -29.73
N ARG A 295 9.08 -15.16 -30.71
CA ARG A 295 8.47 -13.95 -31.29
C ARG A 295 7.62 -13.18 -30.27
N LYS A 296 6.91 -13.88 -29.39
CA LYS A 296 6.15 -13.32 -28.27
C LYS A 296 7.09 -12.52 -27.36
N GLU A 297 8.23 -13.09 -27.00
CA GLU A 297 9.21 -12.42 -26.14
C GLU A 297 9.84 -11.21 -26.85
N ALA A 298 10.17 -11.35 -28.14
CA ALA A 298 10.67 -10.24 -28.96
C ALA A 298 9.67 -9.07 -29.01
N ALA A 299 8.37 -9.37 -29.10
CA ALA A 299 7.30 -8.36 -29.07
C ALA A 299 7.17 -7.64 -27.71
N ILE A 300 7.57 -8.25 -26.60
CA ILE A 300 7.66 -7.58 -25.29
C ILE A 300 8.91 -6.68 -25.26
N ALA A 301 10.05 -7.23 -25.72
CA ALA A 301 11.34 -6.54 -25.70
C ALA A 301 11.34 -5.22 -26.47
N ILE A 302 10.59 -5.10 -27.57
CA ILE A 302 10.47 -3.82 -28.30
C ILE A 302 9.87 -2.71 -27.44
N GLY A 303 8.97 -3.02 -26.50
CA GLY A 303 8.40 -2.04 -25.57
C GLY A 303 9.45 -1.50 -24.60
N ASN A 304 10.25 -2.39 -24.03
CA ASN A 304 11.34 -2.02 -23.12
C ASN A 304 12.43 -1.21 -23.84
N LEU A 305 12.83 -1.62 -25.05
CA LEU A 305 13.81 -0.88 -25.85
C LEU A 305 13.28 0.51 -26.26
N ALA A 306 11.98 0.66 -26.51
CA ALA A 306 11.40 1.95 -26.86
C ALA A 306 11.61 3.01 -25.76
N LEU A 307 11.66 2.61 -24.48
CA LEU A 307 11.88 3.53 -23.36
C LEU A 307 13.31 4.07 -23.28
N VAL A 308 14.28 3.43 -23.96
CA VAL A 308 15.70 3.78 -23.93
C VAL A 308 16.17 4.46 -25.21
N LEU A 309 15.58 4.08 -26.34
CA LEU A 309 16.02 4.49 -27.66
C LEU A 309 15.40 5.82 -28.09
N ASP A 310 16.12 6.55 -28.94
CA ASP A 310 15.61 7.78 -29.53
C ASP A 310 14.45 7.53 -30.49
N THR A 311 13.55 8.52 -30.57
CA THR A 311 12.41 8.56 -31.49
C THR A 311 12.76 8.15 -32.92
N GLU A 312 13.89 8.62 -33.47
CA GLU A 312 14.30 8.28 -34.83
C GLU A 312 14.56 6.77 -35.00
N ILE A 313 15.25 6.15 -34.04
CA ILE A 313 15.55 4.71 -34.07
C ILE A 313 14.29 3.89 -33.85
N VAL A 314 13.43 4.33 -32.92
CA VAL A 314 12.14 3.68 -32.65
C VAL A 314 11.27 3.68 -33.92
N GLU A 315 11.16 4.81 -34.60
CA GLU A 315 10.37 4.93 -35.85
C GLU A 315 10.96 4.12 -37.01
N GLN A 316 12.29 4.08 -37.15
CA GLN A 316 12.94 3.41 -38.29
C GLN A 316 13.10 1.89 -38.11
N ARG A 317 13.32 1.42 -36.88
CA ARG A 317 13.70 0.02 -36.62
C ARG A 317 12.70 -0.76 -35.78
N LEU A 318 12.17 -0.19 -34.68
CA LEU A 318 11.21 -0.90 -33.81
C LEU A 318 9.78 -0.92 -34.39
N LEU A 319 9.34 0.20 -34.98
CA LEU A 319 7.99 0.31 -35.51
C LEU A 319 7.68 -0.71 -36.63
N PRO A 320 8.59 -1.03 -37.58
CA PRO A 320 8.37 -2.12 -38.53
C PRO A 320 8.22 -3.50 -37.86
N LEU A 321 9.00 -3.79 -36.81
CA LEU A 321 8.87 -5.04 -36.06
C LEU A 321 7.52 -5.12 -35.35
N TYR A 322 7.09 -4.03 -34.71
CA TYR A 322 5.76 -3.93 -34.11
C TYR A 322 4.65 -4.23 -35.13
N GLN A 323 4.72 -3.63 -36.32
CA GLN A 323 3.75 -3.86 -37.39
C GLN A 323 3.70 -5.33 -37.79
N GLN A 324 4.86 -5.98 -37.93
CA GLN A 324 4.95 -7.42 -38.19
C GLN A 324 4.29 -8.24 -37.08
N PHE A 325 4.59 -7.97 -35.80
CA PHE A 325 4.00 -8.71 -34.68
C PHE A 325 2.50 -8.48 -34.53
N SER A 326 2.00 -7.30 -34.92
CA SER A 326 0.57 -6.99 -34.87
C SER A 326 -0.28 -7.85 -35.82
N GLU A 327 0.34 -8.38 -36.87
CA GLU A 327 -0.29 -9.24 -37.87
C GLU A 327 0.08 -10.73 -37.69
N ASP A 328 0.74 -11.10 -36.59
CA ASP A 328 1.17 -12.49 -36.33
C ASP A 328 -0.04 -13.44 -36.29
N GLN A 329 0.12 -14.65 -36.81
CA GLN A 329 -0.95 -15.66 -36.82
C GLN A 329 -1.29 -16.15 -35.40
N ILE A 330 -0.30 -16.14 -34.50
CA ILE A 330 -0.44 -16.60 -33.13
C ILE A 330 -0.87 -15.47 -32.21
N TRP A 331 -2.00 -15.66 -31.54
CA TRP A 331 -2.59 -14.62 -30.72
C TRP A 331 -1.73 -14.23 -29.50
N HIS A 332 -0.90 -15.12 -28.96
CA HIS A 332 0.02 -14.77 -27.86
C HIS A 332 0.99 -13.67 -28.27
N VAL A 333 1.51 -13.71 -29.51
CA VAL A 333 2.42 -12.69 -30.05
C VAL A 333 1.68 -11.37 -30.22
N ARG A 334 0.46 -11.40 -30.79
CA ARG A 334 -0.39 -10.21 -30.90
C ARG A 334 -0.75 -9.61 -29.54
N LYS A 335 -1.04 -10.44 -28.53
CA LYS A 335 -1.26 -9.98 -27.15
C LYS A 335 -0.02 -9.25 -26.61
N SER A 336 1.18 -9.83 -26.74
CA SER A 336 2.42 -9.16 -26.34
C SER A 336 2.64 -7.84 -27.08
N CYS A 337 2.30 -7.80 -28.38
CA CYS A 337 2.36 -6.59 -29.18
C CYS A 337 1.42 -5.49 -28.62
N VAL A 338 0.19 -5.84 -28.24
CA VAL A 338 -0.73 -4.91 -27.55
C VAL A 338 -0.09 -4.35 -26.28
N LEU A 339 0.48 -5.20 -25.42
CA LEU A 339 1.08 -4.77 -24.15
C LEU A 339 2.29 -3.83 -24.33
N ALA A 340 3.02 -3.93 -25.44
CA ALA A 340 4.14 -3.04 -25.75
C ALA A 340 3.72 -1.67 -26.33
N LEU A 341 2.46 -1.50 -26.73
CA LEU A 341 1.96 -0.31 -27.41
C LEU A 341 2.12 0.99 -26.59
N PRO A 342 1.79 1.07 -25.28
CA PRO A 342 1.96 2.30 -24.50
C PRO A 342 3.42 2.77 -24.44
N SER A 343 4.36 1.85 -24.23
CA SER A 343 5.80 2.16 -24.20
C SER A 343 6.30 2.67 -25.54
N LEU A 344 5.89 2.05 -26.65
CA LEU A 344 6.20 2.56 -28.00
C LEU A 344 5.62 3.96 -28.21
N CYS A 345 4.35 4.18 -27.85
CA CYS A 345 3.71 5.49 -27.95
C CYS A 345 4.45 6.57 -27.18
N SER A 346 5.11 6.24 -26.06
CA SER A 346 5.88 7.22 -25.26
C SER A 346 7.15 7.73 -25.96
N ALA A 347 7.71 6.96 -26.90
CA ALA A 347 8.96 7.28 -27.56
C ALA A 347 8.79 7.86 -28.99
N LEU A 348 7.58 7.75 -29.55
CA LEU A 348 7.25 8.20 -30.91
C LEU A 348 6.99 9.71 -30.99
N SER A 349 7.12 10.27 -32.18
CA SER A 349 6.64 11.64 -32.46
C SER A 349 5.12 11.74 -32.27
N GLU A 350 4.57 12.92 -31.97
CA GLU A 350 3.11 13.10 -31.79
C GLU A 350 2.27 12.57 -32.98
N LYS A 351 2.78 12.73 -34.19
CA LYS A 351 2.16 12.20 -35.40
C LYS A 351 2.27 10.68 -35.49
N GLY A 352 3.46 10.12 -35.22
CA GLY A 352 3.71 8.68 -35.21
C GLY A 352 2.86 7.96 -34.16
N LYS A 353 2.86 8.50 -32.93
CA LYS A 353 2.04 8.08 -31.80
C LYS A 353 0.56 8.02 -32.17
N THR A 354 0.00 9.12 -32.68
CA THR A 354 -1.42 9.20 -33.09
C THR A 354 -1.77 8.15 -34.14
N GLN A 355 -0.93 8.01 -35.18
CA GLN A 355 -1.18 7.06 -36.27
C GLN A 355 -1.11 5.61 -35.79
N LEU A 356 -0.09 5.26 -34.99
CA LEU A 356 0.10 3.92 -34.44
C LEU A 356 -1.07 3.51 -33.54
N THR A 357 -1.49 4.42 -32.66
CA THR A 357 -2.64 4.21 -31.77
C THR A 357 -3.91 3.93 -32.57
N ILE A 358 -4.23 4.75 -33.57
CA ILE A 358 -5.44 4.56 -34.38
C ILE A 358 -5.42 3.19 -35.05
N THR A 359 -4.34 2.87 -35.76
CA THR A 359 -4.21 1.60 -36.47
C THR A 359 -4.28 0.41 -35.50
N SER A 360 -3.58 0.47 -34.37
CA SER A 360 -3.57 -0.63 -33.39
C SER A 360 -4.94 -0.85 -32.76
N VAL A 361 -5.64 0.23 -32.38
CA VAL A 361 -7.00 0.13 -31.81
C VAL A 361 -7.96 -0.47 -32.82
N GLU A 362 -7.91 -0.05 -34.09
CA GLU A 362 -8.78 -0.58 -35.14
C GLU A 362 -8.53 -2.07 -35.43
N THR A 363 -7.27 -2.50 -35.40
CA THR A 363 -6.86 -3.89 -35.57
C THR A 363 -7.31 -4.74 -34.37
N PHE A 364 -6.88 -4.40 -33.16
CA PHE A 364 -7.02 -5.29 -32.00
C PHE A 364 -8.41 -5.29 -31.38
N ARG A 365 -9.20 -4.21 -31.53
CA ARG A 365 -10.58 -4.19 -31.00
C ARG A 365 -11.48 -5.26 -31.62
N ASN A 366 -11.16 -5.71 -32.84
CA ASN A 366 -11.90 -6.70 -33.60
C ASN A 366 -11.11 -8.02 -33.73
N ASP A 367 -10.08 -8.24 -32.90
CA ASP A 367 -9.28 -9.46 -32.96
C ASP A 367 -10.14 -10.70 -32.72
N VAL A 368 -9.83 -11.78 -33.42
CA VAL A 368 -10.51 -13.08 -33.26
C VAL A 368 -10.34 -13.64 -31.85
N SER A 369 -9.20 -13.40 -31.22
CA SER A 369 -8.88 -13.87 -29.87
C SER A 369 -9.47 -12.92 -28.81
N ARG A 370 -10.24 -13.49 -27.89
CA ARG A 370 -10.74 -12.76 -26.72
C ARG A 370 -9.59 -12.19 -25.88
N SER A 371 -8.52 -12.94 -25.69
CA SER A 371 -7.39 -12.52 -24.87
C SER A 371 -6.66 -11.29 -25.44
N VAL A 372 -6.65 -11.11 -26.76
CA VAL A 372 -6.08 -9.91 -27.40
C VAL A 372 -7.01 -8.70 -27.22
N ARG A 373 -8.33 -8.89 -27.38
CA ARG A 373 -9.32 -7.83 -27.15
C ARG A 373 -9.34 -7.37 -25.69
N ASN A 374 -9.22 -8.31 -24.75
CA ASN A 374 -9.12 -8.01 -23.32
C ASN A 374 -7.84 -7.23 -23.02
N ALA A 375 -6.68 -7.68 -23.53
CA ALA A 375 -5.43 -6.95 -23.35
C ALA A 375 -5.50 -5.49 -23.85
N LEU A 376 -6.20 -5.24 -24.98
CA LEU A 376 -6.42 -3.87 -25.45
C LEU A 376 -7.29 -3.06 -24.49
N ALA A 377 -8.31 -3.68 -23.89
CA ALA A 377 -9.14 -3.04 -22.88
C ALA A 377 -8.33 -2.72 -21.62
N ASP A 378 -7.47 -3.64 -21.18
CA ASP A 378 -6.63 -3.49 -19.99
C ASP A 378 -5.67 -2.30 -20.12
N ILE A 379 -5.03 -2.13 -21.27
CA ILE A 379 -4.09 -1.03 -21.51
C ILE A 379 -4.73 0.30 -21.93
N VAL A 380 -6.07 0.36 -22.11
CA VAL A 380 -6.72 1.52 -22.76
C VAL A 380 -6.51 2.82 -21.99
N GLY A 381 -6.53 2.76 -20.65
CA GLY A 381 -6.34 3.92 -19.79
C GLY A 381 -4.93 4.46 -19.87
N GLU A 382 -3.94 3.57 -19.80
CA GLU A 382 -2.53 3.92 -19.96
C GLU A 382 -2.26 4.53 -21.34
N LEU A 383 -2.82 3.93 -22.40
CA LEU A 383 -2.69 4.42 -23.76
C LEU A 383 -3.30 5.81 -23.94
N ILE A 384 -4.47 6.07 -23.34
CA ILE A 384 -5.07 7.42 -23.34
C ILE A 384 -4.16 8.40 -22.60
N ALA A 385 -3.62 8.04 -21.44
CA ALA A 385 -2.73 8.90 -20.65
C ALA A 385 -1.46 9.32 -21.43
N ARG A 386 -1.01 8.56 -22.44
CA ARG A 386 0.10 8.96 -23.33
C ARG A 386 -0.19 10.20 -24.19
N PHE A 387 -1.44 10.66 -24.23
CA PHE A 387 -1.83 11.91 -24.90
C PHE A 387 -1.97 13.10 -23.94
N LEU A 388 -1.74 12.90 -22.64
CA LEU A 388 -1.69 13.98 -21.66
C LEU A 388 -0.34 14.72 -21.80
N PRO A 389 -0.34 16.06 -21.92
CA PRO A 389 0.91 16.84 -22.00
C PRO A 389 1.75 16.69 -20.73
N PRO A 390 3.08 16.63 -20.77
CA PRO A 390 3.90 16.46 -19.55
C PRO A 390 3.82 17.66 -18.59
N ASP A 391 3.49 18.86 -19.10
CA ASP A 391 3.30 20.10 -18.35
C ASP A 391 1.83 20.35 -17.96
N TRP A 392 0.96 19.33 -18.04
CA TRP A 392 -0.47 19.45 -17.75
C TRP A 392 -0.76 19.96 -16.33
N GLU A 393 0.05 19.58 -15.33
CA GLU A 393 -0.14 20.03 -13.94
C GLU A 393 0.06 21.54 -13.79
N GLN A 394 0.96 22.13 -14.59
CA GLN A 394 1.25 23.56 -14.54
C GLN A 394 0.35 24.37 -15.48
N THR A 395 0.00 23.79 -16.64
CA THR A 395 -0.75 24.48 -17.69
C THR A 395 -2.26 24.28 -17.59
N GLY A 396 -2.72 23.23 -16.91
CA GLY A 396 -4.11 22.78 -16.88
C GLY A 396 -4.65 22.36 -18.25
N GLN A 397 -3.79 22.17 -19.27
CA GLN A 397 -4.24 21.86 -20.62
C GLN A 397 -4.53 20.37 -20.77
N PRO A 398 -5.70 20.01 -21.35
CA PRO A 398 -6.03 18.61 -21.62
C PRO A 398 -5.22 18.07 -22.80
N GLY A 399 -5.22 16.74 -22.90
CA GLY A 399 -4.62 15.99 -23.99
C GLY A 399 -5.45 15.96 -25.27
N LYS A 400 -4.82 15.52 -26.36
CA LYS A 400 -5.46 15.35 -27.68
C LYS A 400 -5.67 13.87 -27.98
N ILE A 401 -6.75 13.32 -27.44
CA ILE A 401 -7.07 11.89 -27.61
C ILE A 401 -7.54 11.64 -29.05
N PRO A 402 -6.99 10.62 -29.76
CA PRO A 402 -7.50 10.21 -31.05
C PRO A 402 -8.96 9.72 -30.98
N GLY A 403 -9.80 10.17 -31.91
CA GLY A 403 -11.24 9.83 -31.95
C GLY A 403 -11.53 8.31 -31.89
N PRO A 404 -10.83 7.45 -32.66
CA PRO A 404 -11.01 6.00 -32.58
C PRO A 404 -10.69 5.41 -31.21
N LEU A 405 -9.68 5.92 -30.51
CA LEU A 405 -9.31 5.49 -29.16
C LEU A 405 -10.39 5.88 -28.16
N LEU A 406 -10.86 7.14 -28.19
CA LEU A 406 -11.94 7.60 -27.31
C LEU A 406 -13.25 6.82 -27.57
N SER A 407 -13.60 6.61 -28.84
CA SER A 407 -14.76 5.80 -29.24
C SER A 407 -14.66 4.36 -28.72
N TYR A 408 -13.48 3.75 -28.79
CA TYR A 408 -13.25 2.42 -28.27
C TYR A 408 -13.44 2.37 -26.75
N PHE A 409 -12.82 3.29 -26.01
CA PHE A 409 -13.00 3.40 -24.56
C PHE A 409 -14.47 3.53 -24.15
N LEU A 410 -15.22 4.43 -24.80
CA LEU A 410 -16.65 4.63 -24.51
C LEU A 410 -17.49 3.38 -24.83
N SER A 411 -17.05 2.57 -25.79
CA SER A 411 -17.71 1.30 -26.13
C SER A 411 -17.48 0.19 -25.09
N LEU A 412 -16.54 0.35 -24.16
CA LEU A 412 -16.35 -0.55 -23.03
C LEU A 412 -17.51 -0.40 -22.02
N GLY A 413 -18.00 0.82 -21.83
CA GLY A 413 -19.11 1.15 -20.92
C GLY A 413 -20.51 1.09 -21.53
N ALA A 414 -20.64 0.80 -22.82
CA ALA A 414 -21.95 0.72 -23.48
C ALA A 414 -22.70 -0.55 -23.07
N GLN A 415 -23.98 -0.42 -22.70
CA GLN A 415 -24.85 -1.57 -22.42
C GLN A 415 -25.12 -2.35 -23.72
N THR A 416 -24.36 -3.42 -23.96
CA THR A 416 -24.50 -4.22 -25.18
C THR A 416 -25.73 -5.12 -25.11
N ASN A 417 -26.82 -4.73 -25.77
CA ASN A 417 -28.03 -5.55 -25.78
C ASN A 417 -27.98 -6.79 -26.70
N ASN A 418 -27.03 -6.97 -27.62
CA ASN A 418 -27.19 -8.01 -28.67
C ASN A 418 -25.92 -8.63 -29.30
N SER A 419 -24.80 -8.77 -28.58
CA SER A 419 -23.65 -9.55 -29.10
C SER A 419 -23.24 -10.63 -28.11
N GLN A 420 -23.52 -11.90 -28.45
CA GLN A 420 -23.13 -13.07 -27.63
C GLN A 420 -21.63 -13.10 -27.32
N MET A 421 -20.78 -12.61 -28.23
CA MET A 421 -19.32 -12.50 -28.00
C MET A 421 -18.94 -11.55 -26.87
N LEU A 422 -19.62 -10.40 -26.72
CA LEU A 422 -19.29 -9.40 -25.71
C LEU A 422 -19.93 -9.70 -24.35
N LYS A 423 -20.98 -10.52 -24.31
CA LYS A 423 -21.65 -10.95 -23.05
C LYS A 423 -20.75 -11.76 -22.12
N LEU A 424 -19.68 -12.38 -22.64
CA LEU A 424 -18.72 -13.12 -21.82
C LEU A 424 -17.64 -12.20 -21.22
N GLU A 425 -17.49 -10.97 -21.70
CA GLU A 425 -16.49 -10.00 -21.24
C GLU A 425 -17.08 -9.14 -20.11
N VAL A 426 -17.30 -9.77 -18.94
CA VAL A 426 -18.04 -9.20 -17.79
C VAL A 426 -17.38 -7.96 -17.18
N ASP A 427 -16.07 -7.79 -17.39
CA ASP A 427 -15.27 -6.73 -16.76
C ASP A 427 -15.19 -5.43 -17.57
N ARG A 428 -15.74 -5.37 -18.80
CA ARG A 428 -15.63 -4.15 -19.63
C ARG A 428 -16.21 -2.89 -18.97
N PRO A 429 -17.40 -2.92 -18.33
CA PRO A 429 -17.93 -1.77 -17.63
C PRO A 429 -17.02 -1.33 -16.47
N TYR A 430 -16.43 -2.30 -15.77
CA TYR A 430 -15.49 -2.05 -14.68
C TYR A 430 -14.20 -1.40 -15.18
N ILE A 431 -13.57 -1.93 -16.24
CA ILE A 431 -12.39 -1.33 -16.88
C ILE A 431 -12.69 0.12 -17.32
N CYS A 432 -13.87 0.35 -17.90
CA CYS A 432 -14.31 1.68 -18.31
C CYS A 432 -14.43 2.62 -17.10
N ALA A 433 -15.09 2.17 -16.03
CA ALA A 433 -15.27 2.95 -14.81
C ALA A 433 -13.95 3.25 -14.12
N TYR A 434 -13.06 2.27 -14.01
CA TYR A 434 -11.75 2.39 -13.35
C TYR A 434 -10.87 3.45 -14.02
N ASN A 435 -10.84 3.44 -15.35
CA ASN A 435 -10.05 4.40 -16.11
C ASN A 435 -10.78 5.73 -16.36
N PHE A 436 -12.07 5.85 -16.02
CA PHE A 436 -12.89 7.01 -16.37
C PHE A 436 -12.33 8.35 -15.87
N PRO A 437 -11.89 8.51 -14.61
CA PRO A 437 -11.36 9.78 -14.11
C PRO A 437 -10.12 10.24 -14.89
N ALA A 438 -9.18 9.32 -15.16
CA ALA A 438 -7.98 9.60 -15.94
C ALA A 438 -8.30 9.96 -17.40
N VAL A 439 -9.33 9.32 -17.98
CA VAL A 439 -9.82 9.67 -19.31
C VAL A 439 -10.48 11.05 -19.32
N VAL A 440 -11.28 11.40 -18.31
CA VAL A 440 -11.89 12.74 -18.18
C VAL A 440 -10.80 13.80 -18.04
N LEU A 441 -9.76 13.52 -17.24
CA LEU A 441 -8.59 14.40 -17.09
C LEU A 441 -7.89 14.63 -18.43
N THR A 442 -7.62 13.55 -19.17
CA THR A 442 -6.92 13.63 -20.46
C THR A 442 -7.78 14.23 -21.57
N ALA A 443 -9.08 13.92 -21.61
CA ALA A 443 -10.01 14.43 -22.59
C ALA A 443 -10.33 15.92 -22.37
N GLY A 444 -10.29 16.34 -21.10
CA GLY A 444 -10.69 17.66 -20.67
C GLY A 444 -12.20 17.82 -20.53
N ALA A 445 -12.57 18.88 -19.80
CA ALA A 445 -13.96 19.20 -19.51
C ALA A 445 -14.80 19.42 -20.79
N ASP A 446 -14.21 19.95 -21.86
CA ASP A 446 -14.92 20.26 -23.11
C ASP A 446 -15.58 19.05 -23.79
N LEU A 447 -15.02 17.85 -23.60
CA LEU A 447 -15.57 16.62 -24.13
C LEU A 447 -16.65 15.99 -23.22
N TRP A 448 -16.94 16.58 -22.05
CA TRP A 448 -17.95 16.09 -21.13
C TRP A 448 -19.33 15.99 -21.79
N ASP A 449 -19.88 17.13 -22.23
CA ASP A 449 -21.25 17.23 -22.76
C ASP A 449 -21.46 16.41 -24.03
N SER A 450 -20.40 16.28 -24.84
CA SER A 450 -20.47 15.72 -26.19
C SER A 450 -20.20 14.22 -26.24
N HIS A 451 -19.33 13.69 -25.37
CA HIS A 451 -18.85 12.30 -25.47
C HIS A 451 -18.93 11.52 -24.16
N LEU A 452 -18.57 12.12 -23.02
CA LEU A 452 -18.36 11.37 -21.77
C LEU A 452 -19.63 11.23 -20.92
N ARG A 453 -20.47 12.27 -20.89
CA ARG A 453 -21.61 12.40 -19.97
C ARG A 453 -22.58 11.22 -20.01
N GLU A 454 -22.98 10.77 -21.20
CA GLU A 454 -23.97 9.69 -21.32
C GLU A 454 -23.42 8.36 -20.78
N THR A 455 -22.18 8.00 -21.12
CA THR A 455 -21.53 6.80 -20.61
C THR A 455 -21.37 6.85 -19.10
N TYR A 456 -20.97 7.99 -18.54
CA TYR A 456 -20.90 8.21 -17.10
C TYR A 456 -22.25 7.98 -16.40
N LEU A 457 -23.32 8.63 -16.88
CA LEU A 457 -24.65 8.52 -16.29
C LEU A 457 -25.26 7.11 -16.40
N ASN A 458 -24.84 6.33 -17.40
CA ASN A 458 -25.26 4.95 -17.54
C ASN A 458 -24.51 4.02 -16.58
N LEU A 459 -23.18 4.14 -16.50
CA LEU A 459 -22.36 3.26 -15.64
C LEU A 459 -22.53 3.55 -14.16
N THR A 460 -22.83 4.80 -13.78
CA THR A 460 -23.10 5.14 -12.38
C THR A 460 -24.30 4.39 -11.80
N LYS A 461 -25.17 3.84 -12.66
CA LYS A 461 -26.35 3.02 -12.32
C LYS A 461 -26.18 1.54 -12.70
N ASP A 462 -24.95 1.10 -12.95
CA ASP A 462 -24.68 -0.28 -13.35
C ASP A 462 -25.07 -1.26 -12.23
N TYR A 463 -25.49 -2.46 -12.62
CA TYR A 463 -25.89 -3.50 -11.66
C TYR A 463 -24.69 -4.01 -10.84
N GLN A 464 -23.49 -3.98 -11.41
CA GLN A 464 -22.26 -4.39 -10.73
C GLN A 464 -21.89 -3.37 -9.66
N ILE A 465 -21.87 -3.82 -8.40
CA ILE A 465 -21.47 -2.97 -7.28
C ILE A 465 -20.05 -2.42 -7.47
N LYS A 466 -19.11 -3.21 -7.99
CA LYS A 466 -17.72 -2.80 -8.25
C LYS A 466 -17.65 -1.56 -9.13
N VAL A 467 -18.47 -1.48 -10.19
CA VAL A 467 -18.54 -0.31 -11.08
C VAL A 467 -19.01 0.93 -10.32
N ARG A 468 -20.06 0.80 -9.49
CA ARG A 468 -20.58 1.92 -8.70
C ARG A 468 -19.60 2.35 -7.60
N CYS A 469 -18.92 1.40 -6.93
CA CYS A 469 -17.86 1.69 -5.97
C CYS A 469 -16.73 2.50 -6.63
N THR A 470 -16.26 2.08 -7.80
CA THR A 470 -15.22 2.81 -8.54
C THR A 470 -15.60 4.26 -8.82
N PHE A 471 -16.86 4.52 -9.21
CA PHE A 471 -17.34 5.87 -9.42
C PHE A 471 -17.59 6.64 -8.13
N ALA A 472 -18.01 5.99 -7.05
CA ALA A 472 -18.18 6.63 -5.75
C ALA A 472 -16.85 7.22 -5.25
N HIS A 473 -15.77 6.44 -5.30
CA HIS A 473 -14.44 6.89 -4.86
C HIS A 473 -13.85 7.98 -5.76
N SER A 474 -14.22 8.03 -7.04
CA SER A 474 -13.67 9.01 -8.00
C SER A 474 -14.60 10.17 -8.36
N LEU A 475 -15.77 10.25 -7.73
CA LEU A 475 -16.80 11.23 -8.02
C LEU A 475 -16.30 12.67 -7.86
N HIS A 476 -15.58 12.93 -6.77
CA HIS A 476 -15.03 14.24 -6.42
C HIS A 476 -13.92 14.69 -7.39
N ASP A 477 -13.10 13.78 -7.88
CA ASP A 477 -12.09 14.06 -8.90
C ASP A 477 -12.73 14.45 -10.23
N ILE A 478 -13.73 13.69 -10.67
CA ILE A 478 -14.48 14.01 -11.90
C ILE A 478 -15.15 15.37 -11.75
N ALA A 479 -15.78 15.65 -10.59
CA ALA A 479 -16.40 16.94 -10.30
C ALA A 479 -15.40 18.11 -10.42
N ARG A 480 -14.18 17.93 -9.88
CA ARG A 480 -13.12 18.93 -9.95
C ARG A 480 -12.68 19.20 -11.40
N ILE A 481 -12.60 18.17 -12.24
CA ILE A 481 -12.16 18.31 -13.64
C ILE A 481 -13.23 18.98 -14.51
N ILE A 482 -14.51 18.60 -14.37
CA ILE A 482 -15.58 19.10 -15.25
C ILE A 482 -16.08 20.50 -14.87
N GLY A 483 -15.82 20.93 -13.64
CA GLY A 483 -16.19 22.23 -13.09
C GLY A 483 -17.56 22.25 -12.40
N PRO A 484 -17.85 23.34 -11.66
CA PRO A 484 -19.02 23.43 -10.78
C PRO A 484 -20.36 23.36 -11.52
N GLU A 485 -20.52 24.03 -12.67
CA GLU A 485 -21.82 24.08 -13.37
C GLU A 485 -22.28 22.71 -13.88
N ARG A 486 -21.33 21.89 -14.38
CA ARG A 486 -21.61 20.54 -14.84
C ARG A 486 -21.79 19.57 -13.67
N THR A 487 -21.02 19.76 -12.60
CA THR A 487 -21.14 18.97 -11.38
C THR A 487 -22.53 19.11 -10.77
N GLU A 488 -23.02 20.34 -10.61
CA GLU A 488 -24.37 20.60 -10.09
C GLU A 488 -25.46 19.97 -10.98
N ARG A 489 -25.31 20.07 -12.30
CA ARG A 489 -26.29 19.54 -13.25
C ARG A 489 -26.35 18.01 -13.30
N ASP A 490 -25.19 17.35 -13.28
CA ASP A 490 -25.10 15.92 -13.62
C ASP A 490 -24.66 15.02 -12.46
N LEU A 491 -23.82 15.49 -11.54
CA LEU A 491 -23.16 14.65 -10.52
C LEU A 491 -23.87 14.68 -9.17
N VAL A 492 -24.50 15.79 -8.80
CA VAL A 492 -25.22 15.94 -7.53
C VAL A 492 -26.30 14.87 -7.33
N GLN A 493 -27.06 14.54 -8.38
CA GLN A 493 -28.06 13.48 -8.30
C GLN A 493 -27.41 12.09 -8.11
N ILE A 494 -26.24 11.87 -8.70
CA ILE A 494 -25.49 10.61 -8.54
C ILE A 494 -24.93 10.50 -7.12
N PHE A 495 -24.36 11.58 -6.60
CA PHE A 495 -23.93 11.68 -5.21
C PHE A 495 -25.05 11.29 -4.23
N ALA A 496 -26.25 11.86 -4.41
CA ALA A 496 -27.41 11.52 -3.59
C ALA A 496 -27.87 10.06 -3.75
N LEU A 497 -27.75 9.48 -4.94
CA LEU A 497 -28.04 8.05 -5.16
C LEU A 497 -27.06 7.16 -4.42
N TYR A 498 -25.77 7.50 -4.42
CA TYR A 498 -24.73 6.73 -3.74
C TYR A 498 -24.82 6.79 -2.22
N LEU A 499 -25.25 7.91 -1.65
CA LEU A 499 -25.56 8.00 -0.22
C LEU A 499 -26.70 7.05 0.21
N MET A 500 -27.55 6.62 -0.73
CA MET A 500 -28.67 5.71 -0.51
C MET A 500 -28.41 4.27 -1.00
N ASP A 501 -27.20 3.98 -1.50
CA ASP A 501 -26.82 2.68 -2.06
C ASP A 501 -26.36 1.70 -0.95
N LEU A 502 -25.67 0.63 -1.30
CA LEU A 502 -25.03 -0.30 -0.37
C LEU A 502 -23.85 0.35 0.35
N ASP A 503 -23.50 -0.17 1.53
CA ASP A 503 -22.47 0.41 2.39
C ASP A 503 -21.11 0.56 1.69
N ASP A 504 -20.71 -0.39 0.82
CA ASP A 504 -19.46 -0.30 0.04
C ASP A 504 -19.43 0.88 -0.95
N VAL A 505 -20.59 1.27 -1.47
CA VAL A 505 -20.74 2.43 -2.38
C VAL A 505 -20.84 3.72 -1.57
N LYS A 506 -21.58 3.70 -0.45
CA LYS A 506 -21.65 4.83 0.49
C LYS A 506 -20.27 5.21 1.00
N GLN A 507 -19.45 4.21 1.37
CA GLN A 507 -18.09 4.42 1.84
C GLN A 507 -17.30 5.31 0.88
N GLY A 508 -17.30 4.98 -0.41
CA GLY A 508 -16.54 5.75 -1.40
C GLY A 508 -16.95 7.22 -1.54
N VAL A 509 -18.25 7.55 -1.41
CA VAL A 509 -18.68 8.96 -1.41
C VAL A 509 -18.45 9.65 -0.06
N LEU A 510 -18.48 8.91 1.04
CA LEU A 510 -18.25 9.46 2.38
C LEU A 510 -16.77 9.77 2.62
N GLU A 511 -15.84 8.96 2.11
CA GLU A 511 -14.40 9.21 2.25
C GLU A 511 -13.94 10.52 1.58
N HIS A 512 -14.72 11.02 0.62
CA HIS A 512 -14.42 12.23 -0.15
C HIS A 512 -15.55 13.26 -0.10
N LEU A 513 -16.34 13.24 0.98
CA LEU A 513 -17.50 14.11 1.14
C LEU A 513 -17.11 15.59 1.13
N ALA A 514 -16.08 15.96 1.89
CA ALA A 514 -15.58 17.33 1.96
C ALA A 514 -15.08 17.79 0.58
N ASP A 515 -14.30 16.96 -0.11
CA ASP A 515 -13.78 17.26 -1.44
C ASP A 515 -14.91 17.51 -2.45
N PHE A 516 -15.92 16.64 -2.47
CA PHE A 516 -17.06 16.79 -3.38
C PHE A 516 -17.84 18.09 -3.08
N LEU A 517 -18.16 18.36 -1.81
CA LEU A 517 -18.81 19.61 -1.43
C LEU A 517 -17.97 20.83 -1.82
N GLY A 518 -16.64 20.73 -1.71
CA GLY A 518 -15.69 21.77 -2.12
C GLY A 518 -15.74 22.13 -3.61
N THR A 519 -16.20 21.22 -4.48
CA THR A 519 -16.34 21.47 -5.92
C THR A 519 -17.61 22.24 -6.31
N LEU A 520 -18.60 22.33 -5.40
CA LEU A 520 -19.87 23.01 -5.66
C LEU A 520 -19.76 24.53 -5.52
N VAL A 521 -20.62 25.29 -6.20
CA VAL A 521 -20.71 26.74 -5.99
C VAL A 521 -21.18 27.00 -4.55
N VAL A 522 -20.61 28.02 -3.90
CA VAL A 522 -20.90 28.37 -2.48
C VAL A 522 -22.41 28.43 -2.18
N THR A 523 -23.21 28.99 -3.09
CA THR A 523 -24.67 29.08 -2.93
C THR A 523 -25.32 27.70 -2.87
N SER A 524 -24.96 26.79 -3.79
CA SER A 524 -25.48 25.43 -3.83
C SER A 524 -24.94 24.61 -2.65
N ARG A 525 -23.64 24.69 -2.37
CA ARG A 525 -22.97 24.03 -1.23
C ARG A 525 -23.68 24.33 0.10
N ASN A 526 -24.10 25.57 0.29
CA ASN A 526 -24.82 26.03 1.48
C ASN A 526 -26.23 25.43 1.63
N GLU A 527 -26.83 24.88 0.58
CA GLU A 527 -28.10 24.15 0.63
C GLU A 527 -27.91 22.69 1.09
N TYR A 528 -26.71 22.13 0.96
CA TYR A 528 -26.41 20.74 1.30
C TYR A 528 -25.97 20.54 2.75
N ILE A 529 -25.40 21.55 3.41
CA ILE A 529 -24.92 21.41 4.78
C ILE A 529 -26.00 20.90 5.78
N PRO A 530 -27.28 21.33 5.71
CA PRO A 530 -28.29 20.82 6.65
C PRO A 530 -28.61 19.34 6.44
N ILE A 531 -28.35 18.82 5.23
CA ILE A 531 -28.61 17.42 4.86
C ILE A 531 -27.62 16.47 5.54
N LEU A 532 -26.48 16.95 6.05
CA LEU A 532 -25.50 16.12 6.76
C LEU A 532 -26.10 15.36 7.95
N ALA A 533 -27.12 15.92 8.61
CA ALA A 533 -27.85 15.21 9.66
C ALA A 533 -28.60 13.98 9.14
N GLU A 534 -29.25 14.10 7.98
CA GLU A 534 -29.91 12.98 7.31
C GLU A 534 -28.89 11.95 6.82
N VAL A 535 -27.73 12.39 6.33
CA VAL A 535 -26.62 11.51 5.94
C VAL A 535 -26.15 10.69 7.14
N TRP A 536 -25.96 11.32 8.30
CA TRP A 536 -25.60 10.64 9.54
C TRP A 536 -26.63 9.58 9.93
N ASP A 537 -27.93 9.91 9.83
CA ASP A 537 -29.00 8.96 10.11
C ASP A 537 -29.03 7.79 9.11
N GLY A 538 -28.70 8.06 7.84
CA GLY A 538 -28.57 7.04 6.78
C GLY A 538 -27.42 6.03 6.97
N VAL A 539 -26.47 6.33 7.86
CA VAL A 539 -25.37 5.44 8.25
C VAL A 539 -25.42 5.04 9.74
N ALA A 540 -26.54 5.28 10.42
CA ALA A 540 -26.67 5.07 11.86
C ALA A 540 -26.37 3.63 12.30
N THR A 541 -26.59 2.63 11.45
CA THR A 541 -26.37 1.21 11.77
C THR A 541 -24.91 0.77 11.62
N ASN A 542 -24.09 1.49 10.85
CA ASN A 542 -22.73 1.09 10.54
C ASN A 542 -21.73 2.08 11.16
N TRP A 543 -21.11 1.68 12.28
CA TRP A 543 -20.19 2.53 13.02
C TRP A 543 -18.95 2.92 12.21
N HIS A 544 -18.53 2.09 11.24
CA HIS A 544 -17.40 2.40 10.39
C HIS A 544 -17.71 3.58 9.47
N LEU A 545 -18.90 3.58 8.83
CA LEU A 545 -19.35 4.72 8.02
C LEU A 545 -19.57 5.98 8.86
N ARG A 546 -20.06 5.85 10.11
CA ARG A 546 -20.13 6.99 11.04
C ARG A 546 -18.74 7.54 11.37
N ASN A 547 -17.75 6.67 11.53
CA ASN A 547 -16.37 7.08 11.78
C ASN A 547 -15.79 7.87 10.59
N ILE A 548 -16.02 7.40 9.37
CA ILE A 548 -15.60 8.09 8.14
C ILE A 548 -16.27 9.46 8.07
N LEU A 549 -17.60 9.53 8.22
CA LEU A 549 -18.35 10.78 8.20
C LEU A 549 -17.87 11.76 9.29
N ALA A 550 -17.62 11.27 10.52
CA ALA A 550 -17.07 12.09 11.59
C ALA A 550 -15.71 12.69 11.23
N GLY A 551 -14.84 11.92 10.57
CA GLY A 551 -13.54 12.40 10.09
C GLY A 551 -13.67 13.53 9.06
N GLN A 552 -14.65 13.43 8.16
CA GLN A 552 -14.92 14.46 7.15
C GLN A 552 -15.41 15.78 7.74
N LEU A 553 -16.03 15.78 8.93
CA LEU A 553 -16.53 17.00 9.57
C LEU A 553 -15.43 18.04 9.82
N ARG A 554 -14.18 17.57 9.96
CA ARG A 554 -13.00 18.42 10.07
C ARG A 554 -12.83 19.32 8.85
N ASP A 555 -12.72 18.72 7.67
CA ASP A 555 -12.46 19.46 6.44
C ASP A 555 -13.72 20.18 5.93
N ILE A 556 -14.91 19.61 6.18
CA ILE A 556 -16.20 20.28 5.98
C ILE A 556 -16.25 21.59 6.78
N SER A 557 -15.78 21.63 8.02
CA SER A 557 -15.79 22.86 8.83
C SER A 557 -15.01 24.00 8.18
N LEU A 558 -13.98 23.69 7.39
CA LEU A 558 -13.17 24.68 6.66
C LEU A 558 -13.87 25.22 5.39
N LEU A 559 -14.96 24.61 4.94
CA LEU A 559 -15.70 25.02 3.75
C LEU A 559 -16.82 26.03 4.04
N PHE A 560 -17.19 26.22 5.31
CA PHE A 560 -18.36 27.00 5.72
C PHE A 560 -17.99 28.09 6.70
N ASP A 561 -18.84 29.12 6.79
CA ASP A 561 -18.68 30.16 7.81
C ASP A 561 -19.02 29.63 9.21
N ALA A 562 -18.53 30.32 10.24
CA ALA A 562 -18.71 29.90 11.63
C ALA A 562 -20.18 29.71 12.04
N SER A 563 -21.11 30.48 11.46
CA SER A 563 -22.55 30.33 11.73
C SER A 563 -23.04 28.94 11.32
N ARG A 564 -22.72 28.51 10.10
CA ARG A 564 -23.14 27.21 9.57
C ARG A 564 -22.42 26.04 10.24
N VAL A 565 -21.15 26.22 10.58
CA VAL A 565 -20.39 25.22 11.36
C VAL A 565 -21.06 24.98 12.71
N VAL A 566 -21.41 26.04 13.44
CA VAL A 566 -22.07 25.91 14.74
C VAL A 566 -23.49 25.39 14.64
N GLU A 567 -24.25 25.79 13.61
CA GLU A 567 -25.64 25.36 13.43
C GLU A 567 -25.78 23.89 12.98
N HIS A 568 -24.90 23.42 12.08
CA HIS A 568 -25.08 22.13 11.40
C HIS A 568 -23.96 21.12 11.66
N VAL A 569 -22.71 21.55 11.84
CA VAL A 569 -21.56 20.64 12.02
C VAL A 569 -21.35 20.29 13.49
N LEU A 570 -21.35 21.29 14.39
CA LEU A 570 -21.16 21.09 15.82
C LEU A 570 -22.13 20.05 16.44
N PRO A 571 -23.43 20.01 16.10
CA PRO A 571 -24.32 18.95 16.60
C PRO A 571 -23.88 17.54 16.20
N LEU A 572 -23.31 17.37 15.00
CA LEU A 572 -22.80 16.07 14.54
C LEU A 572 -21.49 15.70 15.22
N VAL A 573 -20.60 16.67 15.46
CA VAL A 573 -19.37 16.47 16.26
C VAL A 573 -19.72 16.02 17.68
N VAL A 574 -20.70 16.67 18.31
CA VAL A 574 -21.20 16.29 19.64
C VAL A 574 -21.82 14.88 19.59
N ARG A 575 -22.55 14.52 18.53
CA ARG A 575 -23.12 13.17 18.35
C ARG A 575 -22.02 12.11 18.20
N ALA A 576 -20.97 12.38 17.43
CA ALA A 576 -19.81 11.51 17.29
C ALA A 576 -19.11 11.28 18.64
N CYS A 577 -18.95 12.34 19.44
CA CYS A 577 -18.37 12.26 20.78
C CYS A 577 -19.21 11.43 21.78
N HIS A 578 -20.51 11.28 21.54
CA HIS A 578 -21.40 10.43 22.35
C HIS A 578 -21.59 9.03 21.78
N ASP A 579 -20.88 8.66 20.70
CA ASP A 579 -21.04 7.38 20.04
C ASP A 579 -20.71 6.19 20.95
N GLU A 580 -21.30 5.03 20.67
CA GLU A 580 -21.06 3.78 21.39
C GLU A 580 -19.63 3.28 21.19
N PHE A 581 -19.06 3.49 20.00
CA PHE A 581 -17.74 3.01 19.62
C PHE A 581 -16.65 4.04 19.93
N ALA A 582 -15.57 3.58 20.56
CA ALA A 582 -14.48 4.46 20.99
C ALA A 582 -13.77 5.17 19.84
N ALA A 583 -13.61 4.50 18.70
CA ALA A 583 -13.01 5.08 17.50
C ALA A 583 -13.79 6.30 17.01
N VAL A 584 -15.13 6.19 16.89
CA VAL A 584 -15.99 7.31 16.45
C VAL A 584 -15.91 8.48 17.43
N ARG A 585 -15.89 8.20 18.73
CA ARG A 585 -15.71 9.24 19.76
C ARG A 585 -14.38 9.97 19.61
N GLN A 586 -13.29 9.23 19.39
CA GLN A 586 -11.98 9.84 19.22
C GLN A 586 -11.94 10.71 17.96
N THR A 587 -12.48 10.21 16.84
CA THR A 587 -12.60 11.02 15.62
C THR A 587 -13.39 12.30 15.86
N GLY A 588 -14.50 12.24 16.62
CA GLY A 588 -15.25 13.44 17.01
C GLY A 588 -14.45 14.42 17.88
N VAL A 589 -13.62 13.93 18.80
CA VAL A 589 -12.72 14.74 19.62
C VAL A 589 -11.76 15.54 18.74
N ASP A 590 -11.21 14.91 17.71
CA ASP A 590 -10.19 15.51 16.83
C ASP A 590 -10.75 16.62 15.92
N VAL A 591 -12.09 16.76 15.81
CA VAL A 591 -12.75 17.83 15.06
C VAL A 591 -12.87 19.13 15.87
N PHE A 592 -12.95 19.05 17.20
CA PHE A 592 -13.17 20.22 18.06
C PHE A 592 -12.13 21.35 17.91
N PRO A 593 -10.82 21.06 17.74
CA PRO A 593 -9.84 22.10 17.49
C PRO A 593 -10.18 22.96 16.27
N ILE A 594 -10.63 22.35 15.17
CA ILE A 594 -11.00 23.09 13.96
C ILE A 594 -12.29 23.88 14.16
N VAL A 595 -13.30 23.32 14.82
CA VAL A 595 -14.54 24.06 15.12
C VAL A 595 -14.26 25.29 15.99
N LEU A 596 -13.42 25.16 17.00
CA LEU A 596 -13.03 26.28 17.86
C LEU A 596 -12.25 27.33 17.07
N ASP A 597 -11.32 26.89 16.22
CA ASP A 597 -10.51 27.76 15.39
C ASP A 597 -11.34 28.60 14.42
N VAL A 598 -12.28 27.98 13.69
CA VAL A 598 -13.19 28.67 12.76
C VAL A 598 -14.02 29.74 13.47
N VAL A 599 -14.56 29.43 14.65
CA VAL A 599 -15.39 30.38 15.41
C VAL A 599 -14.55 31.49 16.04
N LYS A 600 -13.33 31.19 16.49
CA LYS A 600 -12.40 32.18 17.03
C LYS A 600 -11.93 33.17 15.96
N HIS A 601 -11.58 32.68 14.77
CA HIS A 601 -11.26 33.54 13.63
C HIS A 601 -12.41 34.51 13.30
N ALA A 602 -13.66 34.02 13.32
CA ALA A 602 -14.82 34.89 13.11
C ALA A 602 -14.97 35.98 14.20
N VAL A 603 -14.56 35.71 15.43
CA VAL A 603 -14.53 36.73 16.52
C VAL A 603 -13.39 37.73 16.33
N GLU A 604 -12.21 37.26 15.92
CA GLU A 604 -11.03 38.11 15.69
C GLU A 604 -11.21 39.08 14.51
N GLU A 605 -12.00 38.67 13.51
CA GLU A 605 -12.42 39.50 12.37
C GLU A 605 -13.67 40.35 12.65
N ASP A 606 -14.08 40.51 13.92
CA ASP A 606 -15.30 41.25 14.32
C ASP A 606 -16.59 40.78 13.59
N GLY A 607 -16.61 39.53 13.14
CA GLY A 607 -17.72 38.89 12.43
C GLY A 607 -17.80 39.22 10.93
N ASP A 608 -16.77 39.80 10.33
CA ASP A 608 -16.76 40.17 8.90
C ASP A 608 -16.89 38.97 7.95
N SER A 609 -16.40 37.79 8.35
CA SER A 609 -16.53 36.54 7.60
C SER A 609 -17.93 35.90 7.66
N LEU A 610 -18.87 36.44 8.44
CA LEU A 610 -20.21 35.88 8.62
C LEU A 610 -21.19 36.36 7.54
N SER A 611 -21.86 35.42 6.85
CA SER A 611 -22.81 35.73 5.77
C SER A 611 -24.19 36.20 6.24
N GLN A 612 -24.60 35.90 7.47
CA GLN A 612 -25.97 36.10 7.96
C GLN A 612 -26.23 37.46 8.63
N ALA A 613 -25.23 38.33 8.73
CA ALA A 613 -25.30 39.54 9.57
C ALA A 613 -25.35 40.85 8.78
N ASP A 614 -25.96 40.84 7.58
CA ASP A 614 -26.13 42.04 6.76
C ASP A 614 -27.37 42.85 7.19
N GLY A 615 -27.17 43.74 8.16
CA GLY A 615 -28.09 44.82 8.49
C GLY A 615 -27.75 46.14 7.78
N TYR A 616 -28.69 47.09 7.73
CA TYR A 616 -28.42 48.49 7.33
C TYR A 616 -28.36 49.38 8.58
N GLY A 617 -27.22 50.04 8.85
CA GLY A 617 -27.07 51.01 9.96
C GLY A 617 -25.62 51.18 10.45
N ASP A 618 -25.39 52.12 11.38
CA ASP A 618 -24.09 52.36 12.04
C ASP A 618 -23.69 51.20 12.99
N ASP A 619 -24.67 50.38 13.43
CA ASP A 619 -24.49 49.32 14.44
C ASP A 619 -24.18 47.93 13.83
N VAL A 620 -23.95 47.82 12.52
CA VAL A 620 -23.82 46.52 11.83
C VAL A 620 -22.57 45.76 12.29
N VAL A 621 -21.44 46.45 12.43
CA VAL A 621 -20.17 45.85 12.90
C VAL A 621 -20.32 45.32 14.33
N GLU A 622 -20.97 46.08 15.20
CA GLU A 622 -21.21 45.66 16.58
C GLU A 622 -22.16 44.46 16.64
N ASN A 623 -23.17 44.40 15.79
CA ASN A 623 -24.06 43.24 15.67
C ASN A 623 -23.33 41.99 15.14
N LYS A 624 -22.45 42.14 14.13
CA LYS A 624 -21.61 41.05 13.60
C LYS A 624 -20.70 40.46 14.67
N LYS A 625 -19.99 41.33 15.40
CA LYS A 625 -19.14 40.95 16.52
C LYS A 625 -19.91 40.26 17.64
N ASN A 626 -21.05 40.80 18.05
CA ASN A 626 -21.89 40.21 19.10
C ASN A 626 -22.42 38.84 18.68
N PHE A 627 -22.73 38.65 17.40
CA PHE A 627 -23.14 37.36 16.86
C PHE A 627 -21.99 36.34 16.88
N ALA A 628 -20.79 36.73 16.43
CA ALA A 628 -19.59 35.87 16.53
C ALA A 628 -19.30 35.43 17.98
N LEU A 629 -19.42 36.35 18.94
CA LEU A 629 -19.27 36.04 20.37
C LEU A 629 -20.35 35.08 20.89
N ALA A 630 -21.59 35.20 20.40
CA ALA A 630 -22.66 34.27 20.75
C ALA A 630 -22.38 32.86 20.22
N LEU A 631 -21.83 32.73 19.00
CA LEU A 631 -21.40 31.46 18.44
C LEU A 631 -20.28 30.83 19.29
N LEU A 632 -19.27 31.61 19.68
CA LEU A 632 -18.21 31.14 20.57
C LEU A 632 -18.77 30.68 21.91
N SER A 633 -19.68 31.46 22.51
CA SER A 633 -20.35 31.09 23.75
C SER A 633 -21.11 29.76 23.62
N HIS A 634 -21.74 29.50 22.47
CA HIS A 634 -22.45 28.25 22.24
C HIS A 634 -21.50 27.05 22.17
N VAL A 635 -20.37 27.17 21.47
CA VAL A 635 -19.33 26.12 21.45
C VAL A 635 -18.80 25.86 22.86
N MET A 636 -18.52 26.93 23.62
CA MET A 636 -18.04 26.80 25.01
C MET A 636 -19.07 26.12 25.91
N GLU A 637 -20.36 26.42 25.77
CA GLU A 637 -21.44 25.75 26.51
C GLU A 637 -21.45 24.24 26.23
N ARG A 638 -21.30 23.82 24.97
CA ARG A 638 -21.20 22.39 24.60
C ARG A 638 -19.99 21.70 25.20
N LEU A 639 -18.84 22.37 25.24
CA LEU A 639 -17.64 21.83 25.89
C LEU A 639 -17.83 21.68 27.41
N ASP A 640 -18.50 22.64 28.04
CA ASP A 640 -18.80 22.62 29.47
C ASP A 640 -19.79 21.49 29.86
N GLU A 641 -20.73 21.14 28.97
CA GLU A 641 -21.62 19.99 29.14
C GLU A 641 -20.85 18.66 29.25
N PHE A 642 -19.77 18.47 28.48
CA PHE A 642 -18.92 17.27 28.59
C PHE A 642 -18.20 17.21 29.93
N ALA A 643 -17.63 18.33 30.39
CA ALA A 643 -16.93 18.42 31.68
C ALA A 643 -17.85 18.10 32.87
N ARG A 644 -19.11 18.54 32.80
CA ARG A 644 -20.11 18.37 33.87
C ARG A 644 -21.02 17.15 33.66
N SER A 645 -20.71 16.28 32.71
CA SER A 645 -21.56 15.11 32.40
C SER A 645 -21.67 14.17 33.60
N ASP A 646 -22.89 13.72 33.91
CA ASP A 646 -23.12 12.68 34.93
C ASP A 646 -22.48 11.34 34.54
N HIS A 647 -22.40 11.07 33.23
CA HIS A 647 -21.75 9.89 32.69
C HIS A 647 -20.24 10.09 32.58
N TYR A 648 -19.47 9.11 33.11
CA TYR A 648 -18.01 9.16 33.04
C TYR A 648 -17.47 9.28 31.62
N ARG A 649 -18.21 8.78 30.62
CA ARG A 649 -17.84 8.87 29.20
C ARG A 649 -17.75 10.31 28.72
N GLY A 650 -18.69 11.17 29.11
CA GLY A 650 -18.66 12.59 28.73
C GLY A 650 -17.45 13.30 29.32
N ARG A 651 -17.15 13.04 30.60
CA ARG A 651 -15.98 13.62 31.29
C ARG A 651 -14.65 13.10 30.74
N LEU A 652 -14.61 11.82 30.35
CA LEU A 652 -13.47 11.23 29.64
C LEU A 652 -13.24 11.93 28.29
N VAL A 653 -14.30 12.13 27.51
CA VAL A 653 -14.24 12.86 26.23
C VAL A 653 -13.75 14.29 26.44
N PHE A 654 -14.21 15.00 27.49
CA PHE A 654 -13.71 16.34 27.79
C PHE A 654 -12.18 16.39 27.99
N ALA A 655 -11.63 15.41 28.73
CA ALA A 655 -10.18 15.31 28.92
C ALA A 655 -9.44 15.07 27.59
N HIS A 656 -10.00 14.23 26.70
CA HIS A 656 -9.45 14.02 25.36
C HIS A 656 -9.55 15.28 24.49
N ILE A 657 -10.64 16.05 24.55
CA ILE A 657 -10.76 17.34 23.85
C ILE A 657 -9.69 18.32 24.35
N CYS A 658 -9.46 18.40 25.66
CA CYS A 658 -8.39 19.24 26.20
C CYS A 658 -7.02 18.83 25.65
N GLN A 659 -6.75 17.53 25.56
CA GLN A 659 -5.52 17.02 24.98
C GLN A 659 -5.38 17.39 23.49
N ALA A 660 -6.43 17.13 22.68
CA ALA A 660 -6.44 17.46 21.26
C ALA A 660 -6.24 18.96 20.99
N LEU A 661 -6.80 19.83 21.83
CA LEU A 661 -6.60 21.28 21.74
C LEU A 661 -5.15 21.71 22.02
N ILE A 662 -4.49 21.08 22.98
CA ILE A 662 -3.08 21.35 23.28
C ILE A 662 -2.20 20.92 22.10
N GLU A 663 -2.46 19.73 21.55
CA GLU A 663 -1.73 19.20 20.39
C GLU A 663 -1.96 20.04 19.13
N ALA A 664 -3.16 20.61 18.97
CA ALA A 664 -3.50 21.55 17.89
C ALA A 664 -2.96 22.98 18.10
N GLY A 665 -2.34 23.29 19.24
CA GLY A 665 -1.70 24.58 19.49
C GLY A 665 -2.62 25.69 20.00
N ILE A 666 -3.61 25.37 20.86
CA ILE A 666 -4.42 26.38 21.56
C ILE A 666 -3.53 27.38 22.35
N ASN A 667 -3.97 28.64 22.45
CA ASN A 667 -3.29 29.65 23.26
C ASN A 667 -3.36 29.31 24.76
N ALA A 668 -2.24 29.44 25.48
CA ALA A 668 -2.17 29.15 26.91
C ALA A 668 -3.14 29.99 27.77
N SER A 669 -3.42 31.24 27.38
CA SER A 669 -4.40 32.11 28.05
C SER A 669 -5.84 31.61 27.92
N ASP A 670 -6.20 31.13 26.73
CA ASP A 670 -7.54 30.60 26.47
C ASP A 670 -7.72 29.27 27.22
N PHE A 671 -6.67 28.44 27.23
CA PHE A 671 -6.64 27.21 28.00
C PHE A 671 -6.75 27.44 29.52
N ALA A 672 -5.96 28.38 30.06
CA ALA A 672 -5.96 28.71 31.49
C ALA A 672 -7.30 29.25 31.99
N SER A 673 -7.97 30.07 31.17
CA SER A 673 -9.21 30.74 31.57
C SER A 673 -10.44 29.83 31.53
N PHE A 674 -10.54 28.94 30.53
CA PHE A 674 -11.71 28.08 30.35
C PHE A 674 -11.47 26.62 30.71
N PHE A 675 -10.41 26.00 30.17
CA PHE A 675 -10.23 24.55 30.21
C PHE A 675 -9.60 24.07 31.52
N LEU A 676 -8.57 24.75 32.02
CA LEU A 676 -7.86 24.34 33.23
C LEU A 676 -8.79 24.26 34.48
N PRO A 677 -9.69 25.23 34.75
CA PRO A 677 -10.61 25.15 35.88
C PRO A 677 -11.62 23.99 35.76
N ARG A 678 -11.93 23.54 34.54
CA ARG A 678 -12.85 22.42 34.26
C ARG A 678 -12.15 21.08 34.26
N LEU A 679 -10.85 21.05 33.97
CA LEU A 679 -10.00 19.87 34.05
C LEU A 679 -9.65 19.53 35.51
N ALA A 680 -9.51 20.54 36.38
CA ALA A 680 -9.12 20.34 37.78
C ALA A 680 -10.04 19.41 38.60
N PRO A 681 -11.38 19.50 38.51
CA PRO A 681 -12.29 18.54 39.15
C PRO A 681 -12.06 17.09 38.71
N LEU A 682 -11.60 16.85 37.49
CA LEU A 682 -11.36 15.49 36.97
C LEU A 682 -10.20 14.78 37.67
N ALA A 683 -9.31 15.50 38.35
CA ALA A 683 -8.28 14.91 39.21
C ALA A 683 -8.86 14.14 40.42
N HIS A 684 -10.12 14.45 40.78
CA HIS A 684 -10.86 13.82 41.87
C HIS A 684 -11.98 12.91 41.37
N ASP A 685 -12.01 12.60 40.07
CA ASP A 685 -13.09 11.81 39.48
C ASP A 685 -13.17 10.41 40.13
N PRO A 686 -14.37 9.90 40.46
CA PRO A 686 -14.52 8.55 40.99
C PRO A 686 -14.02 7.47 40.03
N VAL A 687 -14.06 7.72 38.71
CA VAL A 687 -13.70 6.74 37.69
C VAL A 687 -12.23 6.86 37.31
N VAL A 688 -11.48 5.75 37.46
CA VAL A 688 -10.04 5.68 37.18
C VAL A 688 -9.72 6.11 35.75
N ASN A 689 -10.47 5.66 34.74
CA ASN A 689 -10.21 6.00 33.34
C ASN A 689 -10.27 7.51 33.06
N VAL A 690 -11.16 8.24 33.76
CA VAL A 690 -11.23 9.71 33.64
C VAL A 690 -9.98 10.34 34.25
N ARG A 691 -9.51 9.84 35.41
CA ARG A 691 -8.27 10.29 36.02
C ARG A 691 -7.03 9.97 35.19
N ILE A 692 -7.00 8.81 34.51
CA ILE A 692 -5.93 8.43 33.57
C ILE A 692 -5.88 9.44 32.42
N ALA A 693 -7.02 9.74 31.79
CA ALA A 693 -7.07 10.70 30.70
C ALA A 693 -6.67 12.10 31.14
N ALA A 694 -7.18 12.59 32.28
CA ALA A 694 -6.79 13.89 32.82
C ALA A 694 -5.30 13.94 33.18
N SER A 695 -4.74 12.88 33.77
CA SER A 695 -3.29 12.77 34.05
C SER A 695 -2.46 12.78 32.78
N ARG A 696 -2.91 12.08 31.74
CA ARG A 696 -2.29 12.12 30.41
C ARG A 696 -2.33 13.53 29.81
N THR A 697 -3.45 14.24 29.89
CA THR A 697 -3.56 15.64 29.45
C THR A 697 -2.52 16.51 30.17
N ILE A 698 -2.33 16.34 31.48
CA ILE A 698 -1.28 17.05 32.23
C ILE A 698 0.12 16.66 31.73
N GLY A 699 0.38 15.38 31.46
CA GLY A 699 1.63 14.93 30.85
C GLY A 699 1.89 15.59 29.49
N THR A 700 0.86 15.75 28.66
CA THR A 700 0.95 16.47 27.37
C THR A 700 1.31 17.94 27.56
N ILE A 701 0.76 18.62 28.59
CA ILE A 701 1.12 20.00 28.93
C ILE A 701 2.63 20.09 29.22
N TYR A 702 3.16 19.25 30.11
CA TYR A 702 4.58 19.30 30.48
C TYR A 702 5.52 18.88 29.34
N THR A 703 5.08 17.99 28.47
CA THR A 703 5.87 17.56 27.30
C THR A 703 5.98 18.70 26.27
N ASN A 704 4.97 19.58 26.18
CA ASN A 704 5.00 20.78 25.35
C ASN A 704 5.64 21.95 26.12
N GLU A 705 6.99 22.01 26.14
CA GLU A 705 7.75 22.99 26.93
C GLU A 705 7.35 24.46 26.71
N PRO A 706 7.14 24.96 25.46
CA PRO A 706 6.68 26.33 25.23
C PRO A 706 5.31 26.61 25.87
N PHE A 707 4.34 25.71 25.65
CA PHE A 707 2.99 25.84 26.17
C PHE A 707 2.98 25.79 27.70
N CYS A 708 3.73 24.86 28.31
CA CYS A 708 3.85 24.75 29.76
C CYS A 708 4.43 26.02 30.39
N ARG A 709 5.44 26.63 29.76
CA ARG A 709 6.07 27.86 30.25
C ARG A 709 5.08 29.02 30.25
N GLU A 710 4.41 29.25 29.12
CA GLU A 710 3.40 30.30 29.01
C GLU A 710 2.26 30.11 30.00
N LEU A 711 1.77 28.87 30.13
CA LEU A 711 0.72 28.53 31.08
C LEU A 711 1.16 28.82 32.52
N SER A 712 2.41 28.48 32.88
CA SER A 712 2.97 28.74 34.22
C SER A 712 3.17 30.22 34.50
N GLU A 713 3.54 31.02 33.49
CA GLU A 713 3.70 32.47 33.61
C GLU A 713 2.36 33.19 33.82
N ILE A 714 1.32 32.80 33.09
CA ILE A 714 -0.05 33.32 33.26
C ILE A 714 -0.58 33.01 34.66
N ALA A 715 -0.14 31.89 35.21
CA ALA A 715 -0.58 31.34 36.47
C ALA A 715 0.25 31.89 37.67
N ALA A 716 1.36 32.60 37.43
CA ALA A 716 2.18 33.21 38.46
C ALA A 716 1.47 34.42 39.13
N PRO A 717 1.53 34.55 40.47
CA PRO A 717 0.74 35.56 41.18
C PRO A 717 1.19 36.98 40.86
N SER A 718 0.25 37.78 40.34
CA SER A 718 0.29 39.23 40.48
C SER A 718 0.35 39.57 41.98
N ARG A 719 1.26 40.47 42.38
CA ARG A 719 1.69 40.73 43.77
C ARG A 719 0.65 41.31 44.73
N THR A 720 -0.64 41.11 44.52
CA THR A 720 -1.70 41.61 45.39
C THR A 720 -2.79 40.57 45.58
N ALA A 721 -2.72 39.87 46.72
CA ALA A 721 -3.78 39.22 47.50
C ALA A 721 -4.84 38.37 46.75
N HIS A 722 -4.74 37.02 46.94
CA HIS A 722 -5.73 35.95 46.66
C HIS A 722 -6.16 35.77 45.18
N GLU A 723 -6.16 34.62 44.50
CA GLU A 723 -5.78 33.21 44.73
C GLU A 723 -5.80 32.49 43.34
N GLU A 724 -5.15 31.32 43.21
CA GLU A 724 -5.57 30.12 42.43
C GLU A 724 -4.95 29.63 41.09
N SER A 725 -4.57 30.39 40.07
CA SER A 725 -4.25 29.72 38.76
C SER A 725 -2.93 28.93 38.72
N GLY A 726 -1.82 29.44 39.26
CA GLY A 726 -0.50 28.75 39.25
C GLY A 726 -0.41 27.58 40.20
N HIS A 727 -1.33 27.52 41.15
CA HIS A 727 -1.45 26.39 42.04
C HIS A 727 -2.23 25.23 41.40
N ALA A 728 -3.16 25.48 40.48
CA ALA A 728 -4.05 24.42 39.97
C ALA A 728 -3.29 23.33 39.21
N LEU A 729 -2.38 23.70 38.30
CA LEU A 729 -1.59 22.74 37.52
C LEU A 729 -0.68 21.89 38.42
N ASP A 730 0.08 22.51 39.32
CA ASP A 730 0.93 21.80 40.27
C ASP A 730 0.10 20.94 41.24
N GLN A 731 -1.01 21.46 41.77
CA GLN A 731 -1.91 20.71 42.66
C GLN A 731 -2.44 19.46 41.97
N MET A 732 -2.89 19.57 40.72
CA MET A 732 -3.34 18.42 39.94
C MET A 732 -2.22 17.41 39.72
N THR A 733 -1.03 17.88 39.33
CA THR A 733 0.14 17.03 39.04
C THR A 733 0.55 16.21 40.27
N TYR A 734 0.70 16.88 41.43
CA TYR A 734 1.00 16.20 42.68
C TYR A 734 -0.16 15.30 43.14
N ARG A 735 -1.42 15.68 42.89
CA ARG A 735 -2.59 14.84 43.20
C ARG A 735 -2.61 13.55 42.36
N PHE A 736 -2.27 13.62 41.07
CA PHE A 736 -2.17 12.44 40.22
C PHE A 736 -0.98 11.55 40.61
N ALA A 737 0.15 12.14 41.01
CA ALA A 737 1.29 11.39 41.52
C ALA A 737 1.01 10.67 42.86
N LEU A 738 0.06 11.17 43.65
CA LEU A 738 -0.44 10.55 44.88
C LEU A 738 -1.59 9.58 44.65
N ASP A 739 -2.03 9.35 43.40
CA ASP A 739 -3.18 8.49 43.12
C ASP A 739 -2.90 7.04 43.52
N LYS A 740 -3.97 6.32 43.90
CA LYS A 740 -3.87 4.90 44.29
C LYS A 740 -3.50 4.03 43.08
N ASP A 741 -3.95 4.41 41.90
CA ASP A 741 -3.77 3.67 40.67
C ASP A 741 -2.39 3.94 40.03
N SER A 742 -1.70 2.91 39.56
CA SER A 742 -0.37 3.05 38.92
C SER A 742 -0.41 3.74 37.57
N ASP A 743 -1.47 3.52 36.80
CA ASP A 743 -1.59 4.04 35.44
C ASP A 743 -1.90 5.54 35.48
N VAL A 744 -2.59 6.02 36.51
CA VAL A 744 -2.77 7.46 36.74
C VAL A 744 -1.44 8.13 37.08
N ARG A 745 -0.59 7.48 37.88
CA ARG A 745 0.71 8.04 38.30
C ARG A 745 1.72 8.11 37.15
N SER A 746 1.74 7.12 36.26
CA SER A 746 2.80 6.95 35.26
C SER A 746 3.01 8.17 34.35
N PHE A 747 1.95 8.89 33.99
CA PHE A 747 1.99 10.05 33.09
C PHE A 747 2.59 11.32 33.70
N VAL A 748 2.62 11.44 35.04
CA VAL A 748 3.08 12.66 35.73
C VAL A 748 4.35 12.48 36.55
N MET A 749 4.73 11.24 36.87
CA MET A 749 5.86 10.94 37.77
C MET A 749 7.20 11.52 37.29
N ALA A 750 7.41 11.66 35.99
CA ALA A 750 8.64 12.25 35.44
C ALA A 750 8.79 13.76 35.75
N PHE A 751 7.69 14.45 36.05
CA PHE A 751 7.64 15.91 36.20
C PHE A 751 7.56 16.35 37.67
N VAL A 752 7.49 15.40 38.61
CA VAL A 752 7.29 15.68 40.04
C VAL A 752 8.59 15.60 40.82
N ASN A 753 8.81 16.54 41.75
CA ASN A 753 9.93 16.46 42.68
C ASN A 753 9.62 15.46 43.83
N ASN A 754 10.43 14.40 43.92
CA ASN A 754 10.31 13.33 44.91
C ASN A 754 10.32 13.84 46.37
N ASP A 755 11.12 14.85 46.70
CA ASP A 755 11.22 15.38 48.06
C ASP A 755 9.94 16.09 48.51
N ILE A 756 9.23 16.72 47.56
CA ILE A 756 7.96 17.40 47.81
C ILE A 756 6.85 16.34 47.90
N LEU A 757 6.87 15.36 47.00
CA LEU A 757 5.90 14.27 46.97
C LEU A 757 5.90 13.47 48.28
N GLU A 758 7.08 13.14 48.82
CA GLU A 758 7.21 12.38 50.07
C GLU A 758 6.68 13.17 51.27
N LYS A 759 6.96 14.48 51.36
CA LYS A 759 6.36 15.36 52.38
C LYS A 759 4.85 15.42 52.29
N GLN A 760 4.30 15.38 51.08
CA GLN A 760 2.86 15.40 50.84
C GLN A 760 2.21 14.06 51.21
N ARG A 761 2.88 12.93 50.94
CA ARG A 761 2.46 11.60 51.42
C ARG A 761 2.41 11.53 52.95
N GLU A 762 3.42 12.07 53.63
CA GLU A 762 3.43 12.14 55.09
C GLU A 762 2.29 13.00 55.64
N LYS A 763 2.00 14.12 54.97
CA LYS A 763 0.89 15.02 55.35
C LYS A 763 -0.47 14.32 55.17
N ASP A 764 -0.66 13.62 54.06
CA ASP A 764 -1.90 12.89 53.77
C ASP A 764 -2.08 11.68 54.70
N SER A 765 -0.99 11.00 55.06
CA SER A 765 -1.00 9.92 56.06
C SER A 765 -1.42 10.45 57.43
N LYS A 766 -0.86 11.58 57.87
CA LYS A 766 -1.25 12.23 59.13
C LYS A 766 -2.70 12.71 59.11
N ALA A 767 -3.15 13.31 58.01
CA ALA A 767 -4.53 13.74 57.85
C ALA A 767 -5.51 12.55 57.83
N ALA A 768 -5.13 11.43 57.22
CA ALA A 768 -5.93 10.20 57.22
C ALA A 768 -6.00 9.57 58.63
N GLU A 769 -4.91 9.59 59.39
CA GLU A 769 -4.88 9.16 60.79
C GLU A 769 -5.78 10.04 61.68
N GLU A 770 -5.72 11.37 61.50
CA GLU A 770 -6.60 12.32 62.21
C GLU A 770 -8.07 12.15 61.85
N ALA A 771 -8.38 11.94 60.56
CA ALA A 771 -9.75 11.68 60.09
C ALA A 771 -10.29 10.33 60.59
N ALA A 772 -9.47 9.29 60.62
CA ALA A 772 -9.83 7.98 61.17
C ALA A 772 -10.06 8.06 62.69
N ALA A 773 -9.23 8.81 63.41
CA ALA A 773 -9.43 9.08 64.83
C ALA A 773 -10.71 9.87 65.10
N ALA A 774 -11.03 10.87 64.28
CA ALA A 774 -12.27 11.64 64.36
C ALA A 774 -13.52 10.80 64.05
N ALA A 775 -13.45 9.93 63.02
CA ALA A 775 -14.53 9.00 62.68
C ALA A 775 -14.76 7.96 63.79
N ALA A 776 -13.68 7.41 64.36
CA ALA A 776 -13.77 6.50 65.51
C ALA A 776 -14.35 7.20 66.75
N ALA A 777 -13.98 8.46 67.00
CA ALA A 777 -14.55 9.26 68.08
C ALA A 777 -16.05 9.56 67.86
N ALA A 778 -16.47 9.86 66.63
CA ALA A 778 -17.87 10.04 66.28
C ALA A 778 -18.68 8.74 66.42
N GLU A 779 -18.12 7.60 66.01
CA GLU A 779 -18.77 6.29 66.17
C GLU A 779 -18.88 5.87 67.64
N THR A 780 -17.91 6.27 68.48
CA THR A 780 -17.94 6.06 69.94
C THR A 780 -18.97 6.96 70.60
N ALA A 781 -19.08 8.23 70.18
CA ALA A 781 -20.09 9.17 70.66
C ALA A 781 -21.52 8.72 70.31
N ILE A 782 -21.74 8.17 69.11
CA ILE A 782 -23.03 7.58 68.70
C ILE A 782 -23.37 6.34 69.55
N LYS A 783 -22.38 5.50 69.88
CA LYS A 783 -22.58 4.33 70.77
C LYS A 783 -22.85 4.74 72.23
N GLU A 784 -22.25 5.83 72.72
CA GLU A 784 -22.50 6.38 74.05
C GLU A 784 -23.89 7.05 74.14
N GLU A 785 -24.33 7.78 73.11
CA GLU A 785 -25.70 8.33 73.03
C GLU A 785 -26.76 7.20 73.00
N MET A 786 -26.49 6.09 72.32
CA MET A 786 -27.38 4.93 72.31
C MET A 786 -27.42 4.15 73.64
N MET A 787 -26.45 4.35 74.55
CA MET A 787 -26.40 3.72 75.88
C MET A 787 -27.08 4.54 76.98
N GLU A 788 -27.26 5.85 76.81
CA GLU A 788 -27.92 6.72 77.81
C GLU A 788 -29.45 6.78 77.70
N THR A 789 -30.05 6.27 76.62
CA THR A 789 -31.52 6.19 76.49
C THR A 789 -32.02 4.75 76.60
N THR A 790 -32.15 4.23 77.82
CA THR A 790 -33.06 3.08 78.09
C THR A 790 -33.76 3.26 79.44
N PRO A 791 -35.08 3.47 79.47
CA PRO A 791 -35.89 3.14 80.64
C PRO A 791 -36.75 1.89 80.40
N MET A 792 -36.76 1.02 81.42
CA MET A 792 -37.63 -0.15 81.56
C MET A 792 -39.13 0.23 81.54
N GLN A 793 -39.97 -0.55 80.86
CA GLN A 793 -41.31 -0.88 81.35
C GLN A 793 -41.86 -2.20 80.78
N GLU A 794 -42.60 -2.88 81.66
CA GLU A 794 -43.14 -4.25 81.62
C GLU A 794 -44.47 -4.39 80.86
N VAL A 795 -44.69 -5.59 80.28
CA VAL A 795 -45.94 -6.40 80.16
C VAL A 795 -47.05 -5.81 79.23
N GLU A 796 -47.63 -6.52 78.26
CA GLU A 796 -48.52 -7.69 78.42
C GLU A 796 -48.86 -8.37 77.06
N GLU A 797 -49.17 -9.67 77.13
CA GLU A 797 -49.60 -10.55 76.04
C GLU A 797 -50.97 -10.17 75.43
N ASN A 798 -51.15 -10.42 74.11
CA ASN A 798 -52.40 -11.03 73.64
C ASN A 798 -52.24 -11.69 72.26
N LYS A 799 -52.53 -13.00 72.25
CA LYS A 799 -52.75 -13.84 71.06
C LYS A 799 -54.07 -13.48 70.38
N LYS A 800 -54.12 -13.58 69.04
CA LYS A 800 -55.26 -14.18 68.33
C LYS A 800 -54.90 -14.60 66.91
N ASP A 801 -55.23 -15.86 66.64
CA ASP A 801 -55.18 -16.58 65.37
C ASP A 801 -56.17 -16.04 64.32
N GLY A 802 -55.91 -16.35 63.04
CA GLY A 802 -56.86 -16.18 61.95
C GLY A 802 -56.25 -16.48 60.58
N GLU A 803 -56.38 -17.73 60.15
CA GLU A 803 -56.19 -18.23 58.78
C GLU A 803 -57.14 -17.55 57.79
N ASP A 804 -56.72 -17.32 56.54
CA ASP A 804 -57.33 -17.94 55.37
C ASP A 804 -56.71 -17.45 54.04
N GLU A 805 -56.57 -18.42 53.13
CA GLU A 805 -56.11 -18.37 51.75
C GLU A 805 -56.98 -17.47 50.85
N ILE A 806 -56.46 -17.06 49.68
CA ILE A 806 -57.03 -17.35 48.34
C ILE A 806 -56.28 -16.62 47.20
N MET A 807 -55.74 -17.44 46.27
CA MET A 807 -55.58 -17.33 44.80
C MET A 807 -54.74 -16.19 44.17
N SER A 808 -53.69 -16.49 43.38
CA SER A 808 -53.65 -17.00 41.97
C SER A 808 -54.09 -15.90 40.97
N ASP A 809 -53.50 -15.65 39.80
CA ASP A 809 -52.54 -16.28 38.87
C ASP A 809 -51.96 -15.13 38.00
N VAL A 810 -50.66 -15.15 37.62
CA VAL A 810 -50.08 -15.51 36.28
C VAL A 810 -50.29 -14.46 35.16
N GLU A 811 -49.29 -14.44 34.27
CA GLU A 811 -49.25 -13.86 32.92
C GLU A 811 -48.66 -12.45 32.80
N ASP A 812 -47.75 -12.15 31.87
CA ASP A 812 -46.82 -12.96 31.07
C ASP A 812 -45.94 -11.89 30.40
N GLU A 813 -44.64 -12.15 30.31
CA GLU A 813 -43.82 -11.56 29.26
C GLU A 813 -44.26 -12.19 27.92
N PRO A 814 -44.13 -11.54 26.73
CA PRO A 814 -42.79 -11.54 26.14
C PRO A 814 -42.46 -10.47 25.07
N LYS A 815 -41.14 -10.39 24.83
CA LYS A 815 -40.40 -9.95 23.62
C LYS A 815 -40.15 -8.47 23.40
#